data_AF-A0A9J5XLQ9-F1
#
_entry.id   AF-A0A9J5XLQ9-F1
#
_cell.length_a   1.000
_cell.length_b   1.000
_cell.length_c   1.000
_cell.angle_alpha   90.00
_cell.angle_beta   90.00
_cell.angle_gamma   90.00
#
_symmetry.space_group_name_H-M   'P 1'
#
loop_
_entity.id
_entity.type
_entity.pdbx_description
1 polymer ?
#
loop_
_entity_poly.entity_id
_entity_poly.type
_entity_poly.pdbx_seq_one_letter_code
_entity_poly.pdbx_strand_id
1 'polypeptide(L)'
;MVIPNIAFGYSHDNGGTFNNYRFGIICLGGGKVSMINQLDKEINGKFSYCLIPIPFDSSINSNITSHINFGSSAIVSGPNVVSTPLIKGNHLRTTISTWKTSPSDNASGGDGQAGNIIIDSGTTLTLLPNDFYSNLESTLVNSIHTTRKDDPSGTFHLCYNSQNGTIDAPTIVTHFTNAALELLPSSTFAEIEQGLVCLTIVPVDEIAIFGNLTQGISDSKSVNGFTLDLIHRDSPLSPYHDPSNTPFERLQKAFHRSFSWASFFGGKSVPSIQSTLTPNEGEFLMKISIGTPPIDTFVIADTGSDLTWTQCEPCDNCFKQLTPIFNPKNSSSYKTIGCHNKLCQSSRCNNNTCNYLVIYGDLSHTRGDLSSETFRFTSSSGKNVSIPNILFGCGHDNGGSFTNVTSGIIGLGDGNVSIVNQMHHEIKGKFSYCLIPLELLLDSSNATSHINFGDNAIGSVRIISTPVFKKESPTFYYLNLKGISIGNKTLEFKSSSISQPDYDLGNIVIDSGTMLTYVPDGFYLNLESLLMHSINATRKDDPFRRLDLCYESNENGTIDVPKIVAHFTNADLELSTSNIFTQVVEGIVCLTIVSGGSNQISILGNLAQANFLIGYDLKANKVSFKPTDCTNTNGFTLDLIHRDSLISPYHDPSNTPFERLQKAFHRSFSRASFFGVKCVHSIKSTLTPNEGEFLMKISIGTPPIDTFVIADTGSDLTWTQCKPCVNCFKQLTPIFNPKNSSSYKTIGCHYKLCQGSLCNNNRCNYEVSYGDLSHTMGDLSIETFTFASSSGKHVSIPNILFGCGHDNSGTFTNATSGIIGLGGGNASIVNQMHHGIKGKFSYCLIPLELLLDSSNATSHINFGDNAVVSGPDVISTPIYKKESPIFYYLNLKGISIGNKTVEFKSSPISLPGYDRGNIIIDSGTTLTYVPDVFYLNLESLLMRSINATRKDGTYGGLDLCYESNENGTIDVPKIVAHFTNADLELSTSNIFTQMEEGIVCLTIVPGGNQISILGNLAQANFLIGFDLKANKMSFKPTDCTKY
;
A
#
# COMPACT_ATOMS: atom_id res chain seq x y z
N MET A 1 16.00 13.59 -17.16
CA MET A 1 17.21 14.37 -17.50
C MET A 1 16.98 14.94 -18.90
N VAL A 2 16.94 16.26 -19.05
CA VAL A 2 16.79 16.92 -20.36
C VAL A 2 18.16 17.45 -20.77
N ILE A 3 18.66 17.06 -21.94
CA ILE A 3 20.01 17.39 -22.41
C ILE A 3 19.90 17.96 -23.81
N PRO A 4 20.21 19.25 -24.02
CA PRO A 4 20.20 19.85 -25.35
C PRO A 4 21.40 19.35 -26.19
N ASN A 5 21.16 19.09 -27.49
CA ASN A 5 22.16 18.74 -28.51
C ASN A 5 22.72 17.30 -28.53
N ILE A 6 21.89 16.27 -28.35
CA ILE A 6 22.29 14.88 -28.69
C ILE A 6 22.31 14.72 -30.23
N ALA A 7 23.47 14.36 -30.77
CA ALA A 7 23.61 14.03 -32.18
C ALA A 7 23.06 12.63 -32.47
N PHE A 8 22.11 12.53 -33.40
CA PHE A 8 21.59 11.25 -33.90
C PHE A 8 22.40 10.79 -35.12
N GLY A 9 22.90 9.55 -35.10
CA GLY A 9 23.50 8.92 -36.27
C GLY A 9 22.42 8.41 -37.22
N TYR A 10 22.47 8.82 -38.50
CA TYR A 10 21.63 8.25 -39.54
C TYR A 10 22.36 7.07 -40.20
N SER A 11 21.79 5.87 -40.15
CA SER A 11 22.19 4.75 -41.00
C SER A 11 21.55 4.92 -42.37
N HIS A 12 22.36 5.06 -43.42
CA HIS A 12 21.93 4.85 -44.80
C HIS A 12 22.21 3.39 -45.15
N ASP A 13 21.20 2.52 -45.04
CA ASP A 13 21.27 1.21 -45.67
C ASP A 13 20.77 1.30 -47.11
N ASN A 14 21.70 1.14 -48.04
CA ASN A 14 21.44 0.87 -49.44
C ASN A 14 21.00 -0.60 -49.58
N GLY A 15 19.73 -0.82 -49.87
CA GLY A 15 19.24 -2.08 -50.44
C GLY A 15 18.38 -2.93 -49.50
N GLY A 16 17.08 -2.67 -49.49
CA GLY A 16 16.09 -3.54 -48.87
C GLY A 16 14.77 -2.81 -48.69
N THR A 17 13.74 -3.22 -49.43
CA THR A 17 12.41 -2.60 -49.45
C THR A 17 11.68 -2.77 -48.12
N PHE A 18 11.88 -1.84 -47.18
CA PHE A 18 10.94 -1.56 -46.10
C PHE A 18 10.47 -0.10 -46.23
N ASN A 19 9.19 0.07 -46.53
CA ASN A 19 8.56 1.38 -46.69
C ASN A 19 8.42 2.10 -45.33
N ASN A 20 8.97 3.32 -45.26
CA ASN A 20 8.49 4.48 -44.51
C ASN A 20 8.24 4.38 -42.99
N TYR A 21 9.21 3.88 -42.21
CA TYR A 21 9.35 4.31 -40.82
C TYR A 21 10.77 4.80 -40.56
N ARG A 22 10.93 6.12 -40.34
CA ARG A 22 12.18 6.70 -39.85
C ARG A 22 12.22 6.54 -38.33
N PHE A 23 12.72 5.42 -37.84
CA PHE A 23 13.05 5.27 -36.42
C PHE A 23 14.46 5.80 -36.17
N GLY A 24 14.61 6.72 -35.22
CA GLY A 24 15.92 7.10 -34.70
C GLY A 24 16.44 5.98 -33.81
N ILE A 25 17.56 5.36 -34.16
CA ILE A 25 18.22 4.35 -33.31
C ILE A 25 19.14 5.09 -32.32
N ILE A 26 18.94 4.86 -31.03
CA ILE A 26 19.84 5.38 -29.99
C ILE A 26 20.95 4.35 -29.75
N CYS A 27 22.15 4.64 -30.24
CA CYS A 27 23.31 3.77 -30.06
C CYS A 27 23.92 3.94 -28.67
N LEU A 28 23.97 2.87 -27.86
CA LEU A 28 24.65 2.83 -26.55
C LEU A 28 26.11 2.34 -26.64
N GLY A 29 26.60 2.04 -27.84
CA GLY A 29 27.92 1.43 -28.06
C GLY A 29 29.12 2.35 -27.77
N GLY A 30 30.35 1.88 -28.02
CA GLY A 30 31.58 2.63 -27.72
C GLY A 30 31.96 3.75 -28.70
N GLY A 31 31.12 4.05 -29.71
CA GLY A 31 31.42 5.03 -30.78
C GLY A 31 31.32 6.49 -30.35
N LYS A 32 32.03 7.41 -31.02
CA LYS A 32 32.09 8.84 -30.65
C LYS A 32 30.73 9.56 -30.63
N VAL A 33 29.74 9.05 -31.37
CA VAL A 33 28.37 9.57 -31.42
C VAL A 33 27.38 8.71 -30.61
N SER A 34 27.86 7.80 -29.75
CA SER A 34 26.96 7.05 -28.87
C SER A 34 26.44 7.92 -27.74
N MET A 35 25.23 7.64 -27.27
CA MET A 35 24.63 8.39 -26.17
C MET A 35 25.50 8.31 -24.92
N ILE A 36 26.15 7.17 -24.66
CA ILE A 36 27.03 7.00 -23.49
C ILE A 36 28.23 7.95 -23.53
N ASN A 37 28.87 8.11 -24.69
CA ASN A 37 30.01 9.02 -24.84
C ASN A 37 29.57 10.50 -24.92
N GLN A 38 28.38 10.78 -25.46
CA GLN A 38 27.82 12.13 -25.49
C GLN A 38 27.41 12.61 -24.10
N LEU A 39 27.00 11.70 -23.21
CA LEU A 39 26.57 11.98 -21.84
C LEU A 39 27.64 11.68 -20.78
N ASP A 40 28.88 11.36 -21.20
CA ASP A 40 29.94 10.86 -20.33
C ASP A 40 30.23 11.81 -19.16
N LYS A 41 30.10 13.12 -19.36
CA LYS A 41 30.30 14.13 -18.30
C LYS A 41 29.26 14.04 -17.19
N GLU A 42 28.03 13.66 -17.54
CA GLU A 42 26.90 13.63 -16.62
C GLU A 42 26.67 12.25 -16.00
N ILE A 43 26.96 11.18 -16.76
CA ILE A 43 26.71 9.79 -16.33
C ILE A 43 28.01 9.06 -15.97
N ASN A 44 29.17 9.71 -16.13
CA ASN A 44 30.50 9.16 -15.87
C ASN A 44 30.74 7.83 -16.61
N GLY A 45 30.22 7.74 -17.84
CA GLY A 45 30.29 6.55 -18.70
C GLY A 45 29.52 5.32 -18.22
N LYS A 46 28.67 5.44 -17.18
CA LYS A 46 27.97 4.31 -16.55
C LYS A 46 26.52 4.20 -17.03
N PHE A 47 26.15 3.01 -17.51
CA PHE A 47 24.78 2.64 -17.80
C PHE A 47 24.54 1.15 -17.52
N SER A 48 23.30 0.77 -17.25
CA SER A 48 22.87 -0.62 -17.11
C SER A 48 21.48 -0.77 -17.75
N TYR A 49 21.13 -1.96 -18.19
CA TYR A 49 19.78 -2.23 -18.72
C TYR A 49 19.26 -3.55 -18.18
N CYS A 50 17.94 -3.63 -18.02
CA CYS A 50 17.21 -4.85 -17.70
C CYS A 50 16.14 -5.03 -18.77
N LEU A 51 16.30 -6.06 -19.59
CA LEU A 51 15.36 -6.43 -20.65
C LEU A 51 14.51 -7.57 -20.13
N ILE A 52 13.19 -7.43 -20.31
CA ILE A 52 12.27 -8.49 -19.91
C ILE A 52 11.87 -9.23 -21.18
N PRO A 53 12.11 -10.56 -21.28
CA PRO A 53 11.78 -11.31 -22.49
C PRO A 53 10.27 -11.24 -22.75
N ILE A 54 9.92 -10.99 -24.01
CA ILE A 54 8.52 -10.98 -24.47
C ILE A 54 8.00 -12.42 -24.36
N PRO A 55 6.96 -12.72 -23.56
CA PRO A 55 6.33 -14.03 -23.62
C PRO A 55 5.64 -14.17 -24.99
N PHE A 56 5.92 -15.25 -25.71
CA PHE A 56 5.21 -15.60 -26.96
C PHE A 56 3.74 -16.01 -26.73
N ASP A 57 3.25 -15.94 -25.49
CA ASP A 57 1.87 -16.21 -25.12
C ASP A 57 1.03 -14.91 -25.13
N SER A 58 0.17 -14.81 -26.14
CA SER A 58 -0.79 -13.71 -26.32
C SER A 58 -1.88 -13.60 -25.24
N SER A 59 -1.86 -14.45 -24.20
CA SER A 59 -2.83 -14.42 -23.10
C SER A 59 -2.36 -13.67 -21.84
N ILE A 60 -1.12 -13.17 -21.80
CA ILE A 60 -0.56 -12.47 -20.64
C ILE A 60 -0.68 -10.96 -20.82
N ASN A 61 -1.69 -10.35 -20.19
CA ASN A 61 -1.82 -8.90 -20.11
C ASN A 61 -1.04 -8.37 -18.88
N SER A 62 0.28 -8.27 -19.00
CA SER A 62 1.16 -7.77 -17.94
C SER A 62 1.87 -6.49 -18.36
N ASN A 63 1.64 -5.38 -17.63
CA ASN A 63 2.42 -4.14 -17.73
C ASN A 63 3.86 -4.41 -17.25
N ILE A 64 4.70 -4.89 -18.16
CA ILE A 64 6.10 -5.20 -17.89
C ILE A 64 6.94 -4.34 -18.84
N THR A 65 7.77 -3.45 -18.28
CA THR A 65 8.60 -2.52 -19.03
C THR A 65 10.08 -2.79 -18.79
N SER A 66 10.87 -2.90 -19.86
CA SER A 66 12.34 -2.91 -19.78
C SER A 66 12.86 -1.56 -19.28
N HIS A 67 13.94 -1.56 -18.50
CA HIS A 67 14.52 -0.35 -17.90
C HIS A 67 15.98 -0.13 -18.34
N ILE A 68 16.37 1.14 -18.53
CA ILE A 68 17.77 1.54 -18.74
C ILE A 68 18.11 2.58 -17.67
N ASN A 69 19.16 2.31 -16.89
CA ASN A 69 19.66 3.20 -15.84
C ASN A 69 20.97 3.85 -16.29
N PHE A 70 21.22 5.09 -15.83
CA PHE A 70 22.44 5.84 -16.11
C PHE A 70 23.08 6.36 -14.81
N GLY A 71 24.38 6.62 -14.84
CA GLY A 71 25.09 7.24 -13.73
C GLY A 71 25.24 6.32 -12.51
N SER A 72 25.03 6.86 -11.31
CA SER A 72 25.13 6.08 -10.05
C SER A 72 24.09 4.96 -9.96
N SER A 73 22.91 5.14 -10.57
CA SER A 73 21.84 4.15 -10.59
C SER A 73 22.13 2.96 -11.52
N ALA A 74 23.20 3.04 -12.32
CA ALA A 74 23.67 1.94 -13.17
C ALA A 74 24.65 0.99 -12.45
N ILE A 75 25.01 1.26 -11.19
CA ILE A 75 25.93 0.43 -10.43
C ILE A 75 25.18 -0.79 -9.86
N VAL A 76 25.44 -1.95 -10.46
CA VAL A 76 24.95 -3.25 -9.95
C VAL A 76 25.87 -3.70 -8.82
N SER A 77 25.32 -3.95 -7.62
CA SER A 77 26.09 -4.40 -6.45
C SER A 77 25.31 -5.47 -5.67
N GLY A 78 26.03 -6.44 -5.07
CA GLY A 78 25.43 -7.56 -4.36
C GLY A 78 26.34 -8.79 -4.31
N PRO A 79 26.00 -9.80 -3.49
CA PRO A 79 26.85 -10.97 -3.22
C PRO A 79 27.11 -11.86 -4.45
N ASN A 80 26.33 -11.73 -5.53
CA ASN A 80 26.44 -12.53 -6.75
C ASN A 80 26.81 -11.70 -7.99
N VAL A 81 27.32 -10.47 -7.80
CA VAL A 81 27.71 -9.61 -8.93
C VAL A 81 29.09 -10.00 -9.43
N VAL A 82 29.14 -10.44 -10.69
CA VAL A 82 30.38 -10.70 -11.43
C VAL A 82 30.62 -9.56 -12.44
N SER A 83 31.89 -9.26 -12.74
CA SER A 83 32.24 -8.19 -13.70
C SER A 83 33.32 -8.64 -14.65
N THR A 84 33.18 -8.27 -15.92
CA THR A 84 34.17 -8.51 -16.98
C THR A 84 34.60 -7.17 -17.58
N PRO A 85 35.88 -6.97 -17.91
CA PRO A 85 36.34 -5.76 -18.59
C PRO A 85 35.71 -5.60 -19.99
N LEU A 86 35.28 -4.39 -20.33
CA LEU A 86 34.89 -4.05 -21.71
C LEU A 86 36.15 -3.73 -22.54
N ILE A 87 36.24 -4.32 -23.73
CA ILE A 87 37.35 -4.12 -24.67
C ILE A 87 36.83 -3.29 -25.86
N LYS A 88 37.47 -2.15 -26.16
CA LYS A 88 37.09 -1.30 -27.30
C LYS A 88 37.62 -1.90 -28.62
N GLY A 89 36.72 -2.31 -29.52
CA GLY A 89 37.05 -2.74 -30.88
C GLY A 89 36.90 -1.62 -31.92
N ASN A 90 37.81 -1.56 -32.91
CA ASN A 90 37.66 -0.70 -34.09
C ASN A 90 36.80 -1.43 -35.14
N HIS A 91 35.57 -0.98 -35.37
CA HIS A 91 34.74 -1.50 -36.47
C HIS A 91 35.16 -0.86 -37.80
N LEU A 92 35.89 -1.64 -38.62
CA LEU A 92 35.88 -1.65 -40.10
C LEU A 92 36.98 -2.61 -40.59
N ARG A 93 36.83 -3.93 -40.36
CA ARG A 93 37.48 -4.97 -41.16
C ARG A 93 36.69 -6.26 -41.09
N THR A 94 35.96 -6.52 -42.17
CA THR A 94 35.51 -7.84 -42.62
C THR A 94 36.74 -8.74 -42.82
N THR A 95 37.22 -9.40 -41.76
CA THR A 95 38.03 -10.63 -41.83
C THR A 95 38.28 -11.17 -40.44
N ILE A 96 37.57 -12.24 -40.08
CA ILE A 96 37.88 -13.07 -38.92
C ILE A 96 39.12 -13.88 -39.30
N SER A 97 40.25 -13.59 -38.67
CA SER A 97 41.37 -14.52 -38.67
C SER A 97 41.66 -14.93 -37.23
N THR A 98 41.44 -16.23 -36.99
CA THR A 98 41.89 -17.05 -35.86
C THR A 98 41.23 -16.83 -34.50
N TRP A 99 40.18 -17.61 -34.21
CA TRP A 99 39.94 -18.13 -32.86
C TRP A 99 41.09 -19.11 -32.53
N LYS A 100 41.92 -18.79 -31.53
CA LYS A 100 42.97 -19.71 -31.06
C LYS A 100 42.41 -20.62 -29.95
N THR A 101 42.33 -21.91 -30.25
CA THR A 101 41.92 -22.98 -29.36
C THR A 101 43.15 -23.67 -28.73
N SER A 102 43.92 -23.00 -27.86
CA SER A 102 44.83 -23.73 -26.93
C SER A 102 45.40 -22.86 -25.79
N PRO A 103 45.66 -23.39 -24.57
CA PRO A 103 46.05 -22.62 -23.38
C PRO A 103 47.55 -22.30 -23.22
N SER A 104 48.40 -22.43 -24.25
CA SER A 104 49.86 -22.24 -24.08
C SER A 104 50.46 -21.45 -25.24
N ASP A 105 50.71 -20.15 -25.04
CA ASP A 105 51.86 -19.41 -25.60
C ASP A 105 51.93 -17.99 -25.00
N ASN A 106 53.06 -17.67 -24.36
CA ASN A 106 53.42 -16.33 -23.91
C ASN A 106 53.82 -15.46 -25.12
N ALA A 107 53.21 -14.29 -25.28
CA ALA A 107 53.73 -13.25 -26.18
C ALA A 107 53.59 -11.85 -25.57
N SER A 108 54.76 -11.25 -25.33
CA SER A 108 55.01 -9.87 -25.00
C SER A 108 54.69 -8.90 -26.15
N GLY A 109 54.13 -7.73 -25.83
CA GLY A 109 54.34 -6.48 -26.58
C GLY A 109 53.26 -6.08 -27.60
N GLY A 110 52.37 -5.18 -27.16
CA GLY A 110 51.86 -4.04 -27.95
C GLY A 110 51.13 -4.27 -29.28
N ASP A 111 49.84 -4.64 -29.22
CA ASP A 111 48.73 -3.93 -29.88
C ASP A 111 47.40 -4.49 -29.32
N GLY A 112 46.35 -3.67 -29.26
CA GLY A 112 45.15 -3.90 -28.41
C GLY A 112 44.46 -5.26 -28.59
N GLN A 113 44.14 -5.94 -27.46
CA GLN A 113 43.25 -7.11 -27.45
C GLN A 113 41.93 -6.77 -28.16
N ALA A 114 41.50 -7.60 -29.11
CA ALA A 114 40.18 -7.50 -29.74
C ALA A 114 39.18 -8.39 -28.98
N GLY A 115 37.98 -7.88 -28.68
CA GLY A 115 36.89 -8.69 -28.13
C GLY A 115 36.37 -9.70 -29.15
N ASN A 116 35.95 -10.88 -28.68
CA ASN A 116 35.54 -12.03 -29.51
C ASN A 116 34.02 -12.31 -29.53
N ILE A 117 33.22 -11.59 -28.74
CA ILE A 117 31.74 -11.66 -28.73
C ILE A 117 31.15 -10.27 -28.47
N ILE A 118 30.05 -9.94 -29.16
CA ILE A 118 29.32 -8.68 -29.00
C ILE A 118 28.11 -8.91 -28.10
N ILE A 119 27.89 -8.05 -27.11
CA ILE A 119 26.62 -8.05 -26.34
C ILE A 119 25.70 -7.02 -26.99
N ASP A 120 24.57 -7.48 -27.52
CA ASP A 120 23.60 -6.61 -28.19
C ASP A 120 22.19 -6.83 -27.66
N SER A 121 21.63 -5.80 -27.04
CA SER A 121 20.24 -5.77 -26.56
C SER A 121 19.21 -5.77 -27.70
N GLY A 122 19.61 -5.37 -28.92
CA GLY A 122 18.74 -5.34 -30.09
C GLY A 122 18.61 -6.68 -30.82
N THR A 123 19.52 -7.63 -30.55
CA THR A 123 19.49 -8.96 -31.15
C THR A 123 18.77 -9.93 -30.21
N THR A 124 17.67 -10.53 -30.67
CA THR A 124 16.82 -11.42 -29.86
C THR A 124 17.48 -12.77 -29.54
N LEU A 125 18.16 -13.38 -30.52
CA LEU A 125 18.80 -14.70 -30.41
C LEU A 125 20.29 -14.58 -30.08
N THR A 126 20.86 -15.59 -29.44
CA THR A 126 22.32 -15.66 -29.28
C THR A 126 22.93 -16.36 -30.49
N LEU A 127 23.87 -15.69 -31.14
CA LEU A 127 24.52 -16.13 -32.36
C LEU A 127 25.95 -16.57 -32.02
N LEU A 128 26.29 -17.83 -32.29
CA LEU A 128 27.64 -18.37 -32.04
C LEU A 128 28.28 -18.86 -33.34
N PRO A 129 29.62 -18.80 -33.48
CA PRO A 129 30.29 -19.36 -34.65
C PRO A 129 30.01 -20.86 -34.80
N ASN A 130 29.86 -21.34 -36.04
CA ASN A 130 29.53 -22.74 -36.35
C ASN A 130 30.36 -23.75 -35.55
N ASP A 131 31.68 -23.60 -35.51
CA ASP A 131 32.58 -24.54 -34.81
C ASP A 131 32.32 -24.60 -33.29
N PHE A 132 31.93 -23.48 -32.69
CA PHE A 132 31.59 -23.42 -31.26
C PHE A 132 30.20 -24.00 -31.01
N TYR A 133 29.24 -23.65 -31.88
CA TYR A 133 27.88 -24.15 -31.81
C TYR A 133 27.81 -25.67 -31.93
N SER A 134 28.52 -26.29 -32.89
CA SER A 134 28.50 -27.74 -33.09
C SER A 134 28.99 -28.52 -31.85
N ASN A 135 29.97 -27.98 -31.13
CA ASN A 135 30.44 -28.58 -29.87
C ASN A 135 29.38 -28.47 -28.76
N LEU A 136 28.73 -27.30 -28.64
CA LEU A 136 27.63 -27.10 -27.69
C LEU A 136 26.43 -28.00 -28.00
N GLU A 137 26.01 -28.06 -29.27
CA GLU A 137 24.92 -28.90 -29.75
C GLU A 137 25.17 -30.38 -29.43
N SER A 138 26.35 -30.91 -29.77
CA SER A 138 26.68 -32.31 -29.47
C SER A 138 26.64 -32.63 -27.97
N THR A 139 27.01 -31.67 -27.12
CA THR A 139 26.97 -31.84 -25.66
C THR A 139 25.54 -31.83 -25.14
N LEU A 140 24.69 -30.92 -25.64
CA LEU A 140 23.29 -30.80 -25.25
C LEU A 140 22.46 -32.00 -25.72
N VAL A 141 22.72 -32.50 -26.95
CA VAL A 141 22.08 -33.72 -27.48
C VAL A 141 22.32 -34.92 -26.58
N ASN A 142 23.52 -35.06 -26.01
CA ASN A 142 23.84 -36.16 -25.10
C ASN A 142 23.24 -35.99 -23.69
N SER A 143 22.87 -34.77 -23.31
CA SER A 143 22.42 -34.41 -21.95
C SER A 143 20.90 -34.32 -21.82
N ILE A 144 20.18 -34.11 -22.91
CA ILE A 144 18.71 -33.93 -22.92
C ILE A 144 18.06 -35.25 -23.36
N HIS A 145 17.33 -35.91 -22.45
CA HIS A 145 16.68 -37.20 -22.68
C HIS A 145 15.27 -37.08 -23.28
N THR A 146 15.01 -36.00 -24.03
CA THR A 146 13.72 -35.72 -24.66
C THR A 146 13.79 -36.01 -26.16
N THR A 147 12.69 -36.46 -26.77
CA THR A 147 12.66 -36.79 -28.21
C THR A 147 12.88 -35.55 -29.07
N ARG A 148 13.90 -35.59 -29.94
CA ARG A 148 14.17 -34.53 -30.92
C ARG A 148 13.03 -34.42 -31.92
N LYS A 149 12.69 -33.19 -32.31
CA LYS A 149 11.76 -32.88 -33.40
C LYS A 149 12.31 -31.70 -34.18
N ASP A 150 12.30 -31.80 -35.51
CA ASP A 150 12.81 -30.73 -36.36
C ASP A 150 11.90 -29.49 -36.32
N ASP A 151 12.50 -28.31 -36.35
CA ASP A 151 11.80 -27.04 -36.51
C ASP A 151 11.28 -26.91 -37.95
N PRO A 152 9.96 -26.78 -38.17
CA PRO A 152 9.37 -26.62 -39.50
C PRO A 152 9.90 -25.40 -40.28
N SER A 153 10.36 -24.36 -39.57
CA SER A 153 10.87 -23.13 -40.18
C SER A 153 12.34 -23.23 -40.61
N GLY A 154 13.08 -24.23 -40.10
CA GLY A 154 14.52 -24.39 -40.32
C GLY A 154 15.40 -23.36 -39.61
N THR A 155 14.83 -22.52 -38.74
CA THR A 155 15.53 -21.44 -38.03
C THR A 155 16.30 -21.97 -36.82
N PHE A 156 15.73 -22.92 -36.09
CA PHE A 156 16.31 -23.50 -34.88
C PHE A 156 16.87 -24.90 -35.16
N HIS A 157 18.13 -25.14 -34.82
CA HIS A 157 18.80 -26.40 -35.15
C HIS A 157 18.65 -27.48 -34.07
N LEU A 158 18.35 -27.10 -32.82
CA LEU A 158 18.17 -28.04 -31.72
C LEU A 158 16.82 -27.85 -31.03
N CYS A 159 15.92 -28.82 -31.24
CA CYS A 159 14.52 -28.75 -30.84
C CYS A 159 14.01 -30.10 -30.31
N TYR A 160 13.06 -30.04 -29.37
CA TYR A 160 12.56 -31.18 -28.61
C TYR A 160 11.04 -31.10 -28.43
N ASN A 161 10.39 -32.26 -28.39
CA ASN A 161 8.97 -32.33 -28.02
C ASN A 161 8.75 -31.97 -26.55
N SER A 162 7.77 -31.14 -26.25
CA SER A 162 7.35 -30.82 -24.88
C SER A 162 5.85 -31.00 -24.69
N GLN A 163 5.41 -31.39 -23.49
CA GLN A 163 3.99 -31.45 -23.14
C GLN A 163 3.49 -30.17 -22.45
N ASN A 164 4.38 -29.38 -21.83
CA ASN A 164 4.05 -28.23 -20.99
C ASN A 164 4.89 -26.97 -21.35
N GLY A 165 5.38 -26.87 -22.59
CA GLY A 165 6.18 -25.74 -23.07
C GLY A 165 7.58 -25.60 -22.46
N THR A 166 8.05 -26.60 -21.71
CA THR A 166 9.36 -26.63 -21.06
C THR A 166 10.04 -27.99 -21.24
N ILE A 167 11.37 -28.03 -21.16
CA ILE A 167 12.16 -29.27 -21.22
C ILE A 167 13.15 -29.31 -20.05
N ASP A 168 13.45 -30.52 -19.58
CA ASP A 168 14.52 -30.74 -18.59
C ASP A 168 15.86 -30.72 -19.32
N ALA A 169 16.47 -29.53 -19.36
CA ALA A 169 17.76 -29.28 -19.98
C ALA A 169 18.79 -28.83 -18.94
N PRO A 170 20.10 -29.04 -19.17
CA PRO A 170 21.13 -28.58 -18.26
C PRO A 170 21.29 -27.06 -18.31
N THR A 171 21.69 -26.46 -17.19
CA THR A 171 22.17 -25.08 -17.13
C THR A 171 23.44 -24.93 -17.98
N ILE A 172 23.49 -23.90 -18.82
CA ILE A 172 24.67 -23.58 -19.65
C ILE A 172 25.47 -22.49 -18.94
N VAL A 173 26.72 -22.78 -18.56
CA VAL A 173 27.59 -21.77 -17.96
C VAL A 173 28.49 -21.16 -19.02
N THR A 174 28.37 -19.85 -19.23
CA THR A 174 29.23 -19.09 -20.13
C THR A 174 30.34 -18.41 -19.35
N HIS A 175 31.59 -18.66 -19.72
CA HIS A 175 32.76 -18.12 -19.02
C HIS A 175 33.32 -16.93 -19.79
N PHE A 176 33.22 -15.74 -19.18
CA PHE A 176 33.89 -14.51 -19.59
C PHE A 176 35.15 -14.29 -18.71
N THR A 177 36.01 -13.36 -19.12
CA THR A 177 37.18 -12.98 -18.32
C THR A 177 36.72 -12.44 -16.96
N ASN A 178 37.08 -13.14 -15.87
CA ASN A 178 36.70 -12.82 -14.48
C ASN A 178 35.19 -12.90 -14.15
N ALA A 179 34.38 -13.50 -15.03
CA ALA A 179 32.95 -13.68 -14.78
C ALA A 179 32.45 -15.01 -15.35
N ALA A 180 31.67 -15.75 -14.57
CA ALA A 180 30.91 -16.90 -15.06
C ALA A 180 29.42 -16.53 -15.01
N LEU A 181 28.71 -16.73 -16.12
CA LEU A 181 27.29 -16.44 -16.24
C LEU A 181 26.53 -17.75 -16.46
N GLU A 182 25.71 -18.11 -15.48
CA GLU A 182 24.83 -19.28 -15.55
C GLU A 182 23.55 -18.95 -16.32
N LEU A 183 23.29 -19.69 -17.40
CA LEU A 183 22.12 -19.56 -18.24
C LEU A 183 21.17 -20.72 -17.96
N LEU A 184 20.05 -20.41 -17.32
CA LEU A 184 19.03 -21.40 -16.98
C LEU A 184 18.34 -21.91 -18.25
N PRO A 185 17.81 -23.15 -18.24
CA PRO A 185 17.03 -23.70 -19.35
C PRO A 185 15.88 -22.80 -19.83
N SER A 186 15.25 -22.06 -18.91
CA SER A 186 14.19 -21.09 -19.20
C SER A 186 14.64 -19.88 -20.03
N SER A 187 15.95 -19.63 -20.12
CA SER A 187 16.57 -18.55 -20.88
C SER A 187 17.24 -19.03 -22.19
N THR A 188 17.62 -20.31 -22.24
CA THR A 188 18.32 -20.91 -23.38
C THR A 188 17.40 -21.74 -24.27
N PHE A 189 16.23 -22.13 -23.79
CA PHE A 189 15.22 -22.84 -24.55
C PHE A 189 13.87 -22.11 -24.52
N ALA A 190 13.24 -21.97 -25.68
CA ALA A 190 11.94 -21.32 -25.83
C ALA A 190 10.97 -22.25 -26.56
N GLU A 191 9.71 -22.25 -26.13
CA GLU A 191 8.62 -22.86 -26.90
C GLU A 191 8.36 -22.00 -28.13
N ILE A 192 8.66 -22.54 -29.32
CA ILE A 192 8.50 -21.82 -30.59
C ILE A 192 7.15 -22.13 -31.23
N GLU A 193 6.59 -23.30 -30.94
CA GLU A 193 5.24 -23.73 -31.31
C GLU A 193 4.73 -24.68 -30.22
N GLN A 194 3.40 -24.85 -30.12
CA GLN A 194 2.80 -25.66 -29.06
C GLN A 194 3.37 -27.09 -29.03
N GLY A 195 4.04 -27.41 -27.93
CA GLY A 195 4.72 -28.68 -27.70
C GLY A 195 6.05 -28.86 -28.44
N LEU A 196 6.66 -27.78 -28.95
CA LEU A 196 7.98 -27.76 -29.57
C LEU A 196 8.87 -26.69 -28.93
N VAL A 197 9.88 -27.14 -28.19
CA VAL A 197 10.82 -26.28 -27.45
C VAL A 197 12.20 -26.35 -28.10
N CYS A 198 12.79 -25.21 -28.39
CA CYS A 198 14.02 -25.08 -29.17
C CYS A 198 15.08 -24.21 -28.49
N LEU A 199 16.34 -24.55 -28.72
CA LEU A 199 17.50 -23.80 -28.24
C LEU A 199 17.55 -22.42 -28.93
N THR A 200 17.57 -21.34 -28.16
CA THR A 200 17.58 -19.95 -28.64
C THR A 200 18.99 -19.45 -29.00
N ILE A 201 19.97 -20.35 -28.93
CA ILE A 201 21.33 -20.18 -29.45
C ILE A 201 21.36 -20.79 -30.85
N VAL A 202 21.82 -20.02 -31.85
CA VAL A 202 21.86 -20.43 -33.25
C VAL A 202 23.25 -20.19 -33.86
N PRO A 203 23.68 -21.01 -34.83
CA PRO A 203 24.99 -20.85 -35.46
C PRO A 203 25.02 -19.75 -36.54
N VAL A 204 26.18 -19.10 -36.72
CA VAL A 204 26.43 -18.09 -37.77
C VAL A 204 27.87 -18.16 -38.31
N ASP A 205 28.07 -17.64 -39.53
CA ASP A 205 29.37 -17.65 -40.23
C ASP A 205 30.31 -16.50 -39.85
N GLU A 206 29.79 -15.41 -39.28
CA GLU A 206 30.54 -14.15 -39.15
C GLU A 206 30.70 -13.65 -37.70
N ILE A 207 29.64 -13.13 -37.07
CA ILE A 207 29.78 -12.36 -35.83
C ILE A 207 29.10 -13.08 -34.66
N ALA A 208 29.86 -13.37 -33.60
CA ALA A 208 29.30 -13.90 -32.35
C ALA A 208 28.57 -12.79 -31.59
N ILE A 209 27.27 -12.98 -31.33
CA ILE A 209 26.41 -12.02 -30.62
C ILE A 209 25.72 -12.72 -29.44
N PHE A 210 25.80 -12.11 -28.26
CA PHE A 210 25.06 -12.54 -27.08
C PHE A 210 23.74 -11.77 -27.00
N GLY A 211 22.64 -12.42 -27.37
CA GLY A 211 21.32 -11.82 -27.55
C GLY A 211 20.40 -11.89 -26.32
N ASN A 212 19.24 -11.24 -26.44
CA ASN A 212 18.35 -10.90 -25.34
C ASN A 212 17.67 -12.11 -24.66
N LEU A 213 17.29 -13.16 -25.39
CA LEU A 213 16.60 -14.32 -24.77
C LEU A 213 17.48 -15.04 -23.74
N THR A 214 18.78 -15.14 -23.99
CA THR A 214 19.74 -15.69 -23.03
C THR A 214 20.16 -14.69 -21.95
N GLN A 215 19.74 -13.42 -22.02
CA GLN A 215 19.98 -12.41 -20.98
C GLN A 215 18.84 -12.35 -19.95
N GLY A 216 17.69 -13.00 -20.22
CA GLY A 216 16.55 -13.06 -19.32
C GLY A 216 16.81 -14.00 -18.13
N ILE A 217 17.23 -13.45 -17.00
CA ILE A 217 17.18 -14.16 -15.72
C ILE A 217 15.70 -14.31 -15.37
N SER A 218 15.18 -15.53 -15.41
CA SER A 218 13.87 -15.84 -14.87
C SER A 218 13.90 -15.71 -13.35
N ASP A 219 13.61 -14.51 -12.84
CA ASP A 219 13.28 -14.37 -11.42
C ASP A 219 11.98 -15.13 -11.17
N SER A 220 12.10 -16.23 -10.42
CA SER A 220 10.99 -16.80 -9.68
C SER A 220 10.31 -15.65 -8.92
N LYS A 221 9.06 -15.34 -9.30
CA LYS A 221 8.23 -14.26 -8.76
C LYS A 221 8.58 -13.94 -7.30
N SER A 222 9.39 -12.92 -7.05
CA SER A 222 9.45 -12.33 -5.71
C SER A 222 8.11 -11.64 -5.50
N VAL A 223 7.32 -12.14 -4.55
CA VAL A 223 6.12 -11.45 -4.11
C VAL A 223 6.63 -10.29 -3.25
N ASN A 224 6.33 -9.04 -3.61
CA ASN A 224 6.63 -7.84 -2.80
C ASN A 224 5.78 -7.78 -1.49
N GLY A 225 5.56 -8.93 -0.85
CA GLY A 225 4.66 -9.11 0.28
C GLY A 225 3.17 -9.16 -0.07
N PHE A 226 2.37 -9.65 0.86
CA PHE A 226 0.91 -9.74 0.78
C PHE A 226 0.28 -9.68 2.17
N THR A 227 -1.01 -9.34 2.25
CA THR A 227 -1.73 -9.12 3.51
C THR A 227 -2.97 -9.99 3.58
N LEU A 228 -3.26 -10.58 4.74
CA LEU A 228 -4.46 -11.38 4.98
C LEU A 228 -5.22 -10.85 6.19
N ASP A 229 -6.53 -11.08 6.19
CA ASP A 229 -7.36 -10.83 7.36
C ASP A 229 -7.10 -11.90 8.41
N LEU A 230 -6.96 -11.44 9.65
CA LEU A 230 -6.82 -12.23 10.86
C LEU A 230 -8.10 -12.01 11.67
N ILE A 231 -9.01 -12.98 11.56
CA ILE A 231 -10.39 -12.85 12.05
C ILE A 231 -10.43 -13.33 13.50
N HIS A 232 -10.79 -12.44 14.44
CA HIS A 232 -10.96 -12.85 15.83
C HIS A 232 -12.11 -13.86 15.96
N ARG A 233 -11.94 -14.91 16.77
CA ARG A 233 -12.90 -16.01 16.94
C ARG A 233 -14.30 -15.54 17.30
N ASP A 234 -14.40 -14.54 18.17
CA ASP A 234 -15.68 -14.00 18.63
C ASP A 234 -16.24 -12.86 17.73
N SER A 235 -15.56 -12.51 16.62
CA SER A 235 -16.02 -11.50 15.65
C SER A 235 -17.24 -11.98 14.85
N PRO A 236 -18.19 -11.10 14.46
CA PRO A 236 -19.29 -11.46 13.55
C PRO A 236 -18.87 -12.10 12.22
N LEU A 237 -17.61 -11.91 11.79
CA LEU A 237 -17.04 -12.50 10.58
C LEU A 237 -16.54 -13.93 10.80
N SER A 238 -16.43 -14.37 12.05
CA SER A 238 -16.01 -15.70 12.43
C SER A 238 -17.18 -16.67 12.40
N PRO A 239 -16.99 -17.88 11.86
CA PRO A 239 -18.00 -18.93 11.94
C PRO A 239 -18.23 -19.46 13.37
N TYR A 240 -17.42 -19.06 14.35
CA TYR A 240 -17.64 -19.34 15.79
C TYR A 240 -18.55 -18.33 16.47
N HIS A 241 -18.90 -17.23 15.81
CA HIS A 241 -19.67 -16.17 16.43
C HIS A 241 -21.05 -16.66 16.83
N ASP A 242 -21.30 -16.68 18.14
CA ASP A 242 -22.62 -16.89 18.70
C ASP A 242 -23.27 -15.54 19.00
N PRO A 243 -24.23 -15.07 18.18
CA PRO A 243 -24.89 -13.79 18.37
C PRO A 243 -25.76 -13.76 19.64
N SER A 244 -26.05 -14.92 20.25
CA SER A 244 -26.81 -14.98 21.50
C SER A 244 -25.95 -14.66 22.74
N ASN A 245 -24.62 -14.73 22.63
CA ASN A 245 -23.73 -14.41 23.75
C ASN A 245 -23.52 -12.89 23.83
N THR A 246 -23.57 -12.37 25.05
CA THR A 246 -23.19 -10.99 25.36
C THR A 246 -21.67 -10.78 25.18
N PRO A 247 -21.21 -9.53 25.00
CA PRO A 247 -19.78 -9.18 25.03
C PRO A 247 -19.02 -9.80 26.21
N PHE A 248 -19.58 -9.71 27.42
CA PHE A 248 -18.97 -10.25 28.63
C PHE A 248 -18.97 -11.79 28.65
N GLU A 249 -20.00 -12.46 28.15
CA GLU A 249 -19.98 -13.93 28.06
C GLU A 249 -18.92 -14.44 27.08
N ARG A 250 -18.71 -13.74 25.96
CA ARG A 250 -17.64 -14.05 25.00
C ARG A 250 -16.27 -13.83 25.65
N LEU A 251 -16.10 -12.72 26.37
CA LEU A 251 -14.90 -12.44 27.16
C LEU A 251 -14.64 -13.53 28.21
N GLN A 252 -15.67 -14.00 28.92
CA GLN A 252 -15.54 -15.09 29.89
C GLN A 252 -15.17 -16.42 29.23
N LYS A 253 -15.65 -16.69 28.02
CA LYS A 253 -15.21 -17.86 27.26
C LYS A 253 -13.74 -17.71 26.86
N ALA A 254 -13.29 -16.53 26.45
CA ALA A 254 -11.89 -16.24 26.12
C ALA A 254 -10.95 -16.38 27.32
N PHE A 255 -11.35 -15.91 28.50
CA PHE A 255 -10.60 -16.16 29.74
C PHE A 255 -10.49 -17.63 30.07
N HIS A 256 -11.60 -18.38 30.01
CA HIS A 256 -11.58 -19.82 30.29
C HIS A 256 -10.57 -20.55 29.42
N ARG A 257 -10.56 -20.21 28.12
CA ARG A 257 -9.58 -20.70 27.16
C ARG A 257 -8.15 -20.38 27.58
N SER A 258 -7.87 -19.12 27.88
CA SER A 258 -6.53 -18.73 28.29
C SER A 258 -6.07 -19.43 29.57
N PHE A 259 -6.93 -19.66 30.56
CA PHE A 259 -6.55 -20.37 31.79
C PHE A 259 -6.33 -21.87 31.59
N SER A 260 -7.11 -22.51 30.71
CA SER A 260 -6.89 -23.92 30.31
C SER A 260 -5.47 -24.11 29.77
N TRP A 261 -5.02 -23.17 28.92
CA TRP A 261 -3.67 -23.16 28.36
C TRP A 261 -2.56 -23.17 29.41
N ALA A 262 -2.65 -22.30 30.42
CA ALA A 262 -1.62 -22.18 31.45
C ALA A 262 -1.50 -23.46 32.30
N SER A 263 -2.61 -24.16 32.56
CA SER A 263 -2.60 -25.38 33.38
C SER A 263 -1.74 -26.53 32.82
N PHE A 264 -1.35 -26.48 31.54
CA PHE A 264 -0.60 -27.55 30.87
C PHE A 264 0.92 -27.50 31.08
N PHE A 265 1.52 -26.33 31.32
CA PHE A 265 2.98 -26.20 31.48
C PHE A 265 3.52 -26.80 32.80
N GLY A 266 2.65 -27.38 33.64
CA GLY A 266 3.01 -28.11 34.86
C GLY A 266 3.24 -29.63 34.70
N GLY A 267 3.06 -30.21 33.51
CA GLY A 267 3.22 -31.65 33.26
C GLY A 267 4.62 -32.08 32.82
N LYS A 268 5.11 -33.25 33.30
CA LYS A 268 6.43 -33.80 32.95
C LYS A 268 6.59 -34.07 31.45
N SER A 269 7.79 -33.75 30.93
CA SER A 269 8.29 -33.90 29.56
C SER A 269 8.05 -35.28 28.90
N VAL A 270 7.57 -35.29 27.65
CA VAL A 270 7.53 -36.46 26.75
C VAL A 270 8.25 -36.10 25.43
N PRO A 271 9.05 -36.99 24.81
CA PRO A 271 10.03 -36.63 23.76
C PRO A 271 9.45 -36.65 22.32
N SER A 272 8.48 -35.80 22.01
CA SER A 272 7.90 -35.68 20.65
C SER A 272 7.85 -34.23 20.15
N ILE A 273 7.86 -34.02 18.82
CA ILE A 273 7.51 -32.73 18.18
C ILE A 273 6.13 -32.32 18.74
N GLN A 274 6.13 -31.37 19.67
CA GLN A 274 4.98 -30.97 20.45
C GLN A 274 4.79 -29.48 20.20
N SER A 275 3.61 -29.09 19.72
CA SER A 275 3.16 -27.71 19.79
C SER A 275 2.33 -27.56 21.05
N THR A 276 2.54 -26.50 21.83
CA THR A 276 1.97 -26.36 23.17
C THR A 276 0.55 -25.76 23.20
N LEU A 277 -0.19 -25.76 22.09
CA LEU A 277 -1.51 -25.15 22.03
C LEU A 277 -2.63 -26.09 22.40
N THR A 278 -3.72 -25.57 22.95
CA THR A 278 -5.01 -26.24 23.04
C THR A 278 -5.81 -26.03 21.72
N PRO A 279 -6.16 -27.05 20.92
CA PRO A 279 -6.67 -26.84 19.57
C PRO A 279 -8.12 -26.40 19.46
N ASN A 280 -8.86 -26.37 20.57
CA ASN A 280 -10.18 -25.77 20.59
C ASN A 280 -10.18 -24.28 20.92
N GLU A 281 -9.02 -23.67 21.13
CA GLU A 281 -8.94 -22.39 21.83
C GLU A 281 -8.21 -21.25 21.10
N GLY A 282 -7.80 -21.46 19.84
CA GLY A 282 -7.21 -20.38 19.05
C GLY A 282 -8.13 -19.14 18.93
N GLU A 283 -7.55 -17.96 19.18
CA GLU A 283 -8.27 -16.67 19.18
C GLU A 283 -8.41 -16.04 17.79
N PHE A 284 -7.57 -16.45 16.83
CA PHE A 284 -7.55 -15.87 15.49
C PHE A 284 -7.60 -16.92 14.39
N LEU A 285 -8.40 -16.63 13.37
CA LEU A 285 -8.63 -17.48 12.20
C LEU A 285 -8.08 -16.82 10.94
N MET A 286 -7.59 -17.66 10.03
CA MET A 286 -7.20 -17.28 8.69
C MET A 286 -7.99 -18.09 7.66
N LYS A 287 -8.43 -17.42 6.60
CA LYS A 287 -9.03 -18.08 5.43
C LYS A 287 -7.93 -18.40 4.41
N ILE A 288 -7.82 -19.67 4.03
CA ILE A 288 -6.86 -20.17 3.05
C ILE A 288 -7.55 -21.09 2.05
N SER A 289 -6.93 -21.37 0.89
CA SER A 289 -7.38 -22.43 -0.01
C SER A 289 -6.29 -23.49 -0.20
N ILE A 290 -6.67 -24.76 -0.22
CA ILE A 290 -5.75 -25.91 -0.33
C ILE A 290 -6.13 -26.77 -1.54
N GLY A 291 -5.16 -27.25 -2.30
CA GLY A 291 -5.38 -28.24 -3.38
C GLY A 291 -5.48 -27.67 -4.78
N THR A 292 -5.53 -28.55 -5.77
CA THR A 292 -5.80 -28.22 -7.18
C THR A 292 -6.85 -29.17 -7.75
N PRO A 293 -8.12 -28.74 -7.94
CA PRO A 293 -8.63 -27.38 -7.74
C PRO A 293 -8.62 -26.92 -6.27
N PRO A 294 -8.53 -25.60 -6.01
CA PRO A 294 -8.46 -25.06 -4.65
C PRO A 294 -9.79 -25.21 -3.89
N ILE A 295 -9.68 -25.58 -2.61
CA ILE A 295 -10.80 -25.68 -1.66
C ILE A 295 -10.57 -24.70 -0.52
N ASP A 296 -11.52 -23.77 -0.31
CA ASP A 296 -11.48 -22.78 0.76
C ASP A 296 -11.72 -23.41 2.13
N THR A 297 -10.95 -22.96 3.13
CA THR A 297 -11.08 -23.42 4.50
C THR A 297 -10.63 -22.37 5.53
N PHE A 298 -11.11 -22.51 6.77
CA PHE A 298 -10.68 -21.72 7.91
C PHE A 298 -9.74 -22.55 8.79
N VAL A 299 -8.60 -21.95 9.13
CA VAL A 299 -7.57 -22.53 10.01
C VAL A 299 -7.25 -21.56 11.14
N ILE A 300 -6.85 -22.10 12.29
CA ILE A 300 -6.37 -21.31 13.43
C ILE A 300 -4.95 -20.82 13.12
N ALA A 301 -4.71 -19.52 13.30
CA ALA A 301 -3.42 -18.89 13.07
C ALA A 301 -2.65 -18.71 14.37
N ASP A 302 -1.41 -19.18 14.40
CA ASP A 302 -0.74 -19.36 15.67
C ASP A 302 0.80 -19.27 15.60
N THR A 303 1.39 -18.42 16.43
CA THR A 303 2.84 -18.25 16.61
C THR A 303 3.49 -19.24 17.57
N GLY A 304 2.70 -20.01 18.31
CA GLY A 304 3.15 -21.02 19.28
C GLY A 304 3.36 -22.43 18.71
N SER A 305 3.17 -22.65 17.40
CA SER A 305 3.34 -23.95 16.75
C SER A 305 3.99 -23.87 15.37
N ASP A 306 4.68 -24.95 15.01
CA ASP A 306 5.36 -25.05 13.72
C ASP A 306 4.49 -25.73 12.66
N LEU A 307 3.87 -26.88 12.94
CA LEU A 307 3.24 -27.67 11.89
C LEU A 307 1.92 -27.06 11.40
N THR A 308 1.85 -26.72 10.11
CA THR A 308 0.56 -26.49 9.43
C THR A 308 -0.09 -27.82 9.09
N TRP A 309 -1.37 -28.02 9.40
CA TRP A 309 -2.07 -29.29 9.12
C TRP A 309 -3.59 -29.08 8.95
N THR A 310 -4.26 -30.04 8.31
CA THR A 310 -5.73 -30.11 8.15
C THR A 310 -6.22 -31.56 8.15
N GLN A 311 -7.52 -31.79 8.39
CA GLN A 311 -8.10 -33.14 8.31
C GLN A 311 -8.16 -33.65 6.86
N CYS A 312 -7.79 -34.92 6.66
CA CYS A 312 -7.69 -35.58 5.37
C CYS A 312 -8.50 -36.87 5.26
N GLU A 313 -8.99 -37.17 4.06
CA GLU A 313 -9.57 -38.49 3.73
C GLU A 313 -8.47 -39.50 3.35
N PRO A 314 -8.59 -40.80 3.73
CA PRO A 314 -9.61 -41.34 4.63
C PRO A 314 -9.39 -40.83 6.05
N CYS A 315 -10.46 -40.54 6.79
CA CYS A 315 -10.32 -40.24 8.20
C CYS A 315 -10.74 -41.44 9.06
N ASP A 316 -9.81 -41.89 9.90
CA ASP A 316 -10.00 -42.99 10.84
C ASP A 316 -10.76 -42.51 12.08
N ASN A 317 -10.28 -41.45 12.72
CA ASN A 317 -10.88 -40.86 13.92
C ASN A 317 -10.79 -39.32 13.86
N CYS A 318 -11.76 -38.66 13.22
CA CYS A 318 -11.77 -37.19 13.09
C CYS A 318 -12.88 -36.57 13.91
N PHE A 319 -12.66 -35.33 14.34
CA PHE A 319 -13.77 -34.48 14.75
C PHE A 319 -14.63 -34.11 13.52
N LYS A 320 -15.93 -33.96 13.75
CA LYS A 320 -16.87 -33.58 12.68
C LYS A 320 -16.49 -32.20 12.16
N GLN A 321 -16.34 -32.01 10.85
CA GLN A 321 -16.02 -30.73 10.21
C GLN A 321 -17.19 -30.21 9.39
N LEU A 322 -17.46 -28.90 9.40
CA LEU A 322 -18.51 -28.25 8.59
C LEU A 322 -18.09 -28.06 7.13
N THR A 323 -16.83 -27.69 6.90
CA THR A 323 -16.23 -27.69 5.56
C THR A 323 -15.88 -29.12 5.14
N PRO A 324 -15.88 -29.45 3.84
CA PRO A 324 -15.45 -30.77 3.37
C PRO A 324 -14.04 -31.10 3.87
N ILE A 325 -13.85 -32.33 4.36
CA ILE A 325 -12.52 -32.86 4.70
C ILE A 325 -11.69 -32.88 3.42
N PHE A 326 -10.42 -32.48 3.50
CA PHE A 326 -9.56 -32.42 2.33
C PHE A 326 -9.36 -33.85 1.79
N ASN A 327 -9.69 -34.10 0.52
CA ASN A 327 -9.46 -35.40 -0.10
C ASN A 327 -8.20 -35.34 -0.98
N PRO A 328 -7.10 -35.97 -0.56
CA PRO A 328 -5.85 -35.98 -1.32
C PRO A 328 -5.99 -36.50 -2.75
N LYS A 329 -6.91 -37.44 -3.00
CA LYS A 329 -7.12 -38.04 -4.32
C LYS A 329 -7.74 -37.08 -5.33
N ASN A 330 -8.39 -36.02 -4.85
CA ASN A 330 -9.04 -35.03 -5.70
C ASN A 330 -8.13 -33.86 -6.07
N SER A 331 -6.91 -33.79 -5.50
CA SER A 331 -5.95 -32.74 -5.78
C SER A 331 -4.83 -33.25 -6.68
N SER A 332 -4.64 -32.60 -7.83
CA SER A 332 -3.55 -32.95 -8.76
C SER A 332 -2.17 -32.51 -8.28
N SER A 333 -2.11 -31.65 -7.25
CA SER A 333 -0.84 -31.13 -6.69
C SER A 333 -0.46 -31.75 -5.34
N TYR A 334 -1.24 -32.70 -4.83
CA TYR A 334 -0.93 -33.44 -3.61
C TYR A 334 0.23 -34.41 -3.82
N LYS A 335 1.20 -34.43 -2.91
CA LYS A 335 2.28 -35.43 -2.90
C LYS A 335 2.58 -35.87 -1.48
N THR A 336 2.63 -37.18 -1.25
CA THR A 336 3.08 -37.75 0.02
C THR A 336 4.60 -37.57 0.19
N ILE A 337 5.05 -37.26 1.40
CA ILE A 337 6.49 -37.13 1.69
C ILE A 337 7.08 -38.47 2.10
N GLY A 338 8.12 -38.86 1.38
CA GLY A 338 8.87 -40.09 1.63
C GLY A 338 9.76 -40.02 2.86
N CYS A 339 10.10 -41.18 3.41
CA CYS A 339 10.92 -41.27 4.63
C CYS A 339 12.37 -40.81 4.48
N HIS A 340 12.86 -40.71 3.25
CA HIS A 340 14.20 -40.19 2.95
C HIS A 340 14.26 -38.65 2.95
N ASN A 341 13.13 -37.97 3.13
CA ASN A 341 13.10 -36.51 3.27
C ASN A 341 13.80 -36.08 4.56
N LYS A 342 14.67 -35.06 4.50
CA LYS A 342 15.45 -34.55 5.64
C LYS A 342 14.58 -34.06 6.81
N LEU A 343 13.34 -33.66 6.53
CA LEU A 343 12.38 -33.20 7.54
C LEU A 343 11.59 -34.37 8.16
N CYS A 344 11.74 -35.59 7.62
CA CYS A 344 11.18 -36.79 8.20
C CYS A 344 12.14 -37.41 9.22
N GLN A 345 11.72 -37.48 10.49
CA GLN A 345 12.47 -38.25 11.49
C GLN A 345 12.34 -39.75 11.21
N SER A 346 13.46 -40.46 11.13
CA SER A 346 13.53 -41.87 10.75
C SER A 346 12.68 -42.81 11.61
N SER A 347 12.40 -42.45 12.87
CA SER A 347 11.55 -43.20 13.80
C SER A 347 10.04 -43.12 13.52
N ARG A 348 9.60 -42.25 12.62
CA ARG A 348 8.17 -42.02 12.29
C ARG A 348 7.80 -42.46 10.87
N CYS A 349 8.67 -43.24 10.23
CA CYS A 349 8.45 -43.78 8.89
C CYS A 349 7.61 -45.07 8.93
N ASN A 350 6.59 -45.17 8.08
CA ASN A 350 5.87 -46.43 7.82
C ASN A 350 5.61 -46.57 6.31
N ASN A 351 5.98 -47.71 5.71
CA ASN A 351 5.77 -48.00 4.28
C ASN A 351 6.23 -46.87 3.33
N ASN A 352 7.41 -46.29 3.60
CA ASN A 352 7.96 -45.15 2.86
C ASN A 352 7.10 -43.85 2.94
N THR A 353 6.14 -43.77 3.85
CA THR A 353 5.39 -42.56 4.19
C THR A 353 5.89 -41.99 5.51
N CYS A 354 6.15 -40.68 5.53
CA CYS A 354 6.52 -39.98 6.74
C CYS A 354 5.29 -39.68 7.59
N ASN A 355 5.18 -40.27 8.77
CA ASN A 355 4.07 -39.97 9.68
C ASN A 355 4.44 -38.82 10.62
N TYR A 356 3.43 -38.06 11.03
CA TYR A 356 3.56 -37.09 12.12
C TYR A 356 2.58 -37.41 13.24
N LEU A 357 2.97 -36.96 14.43
CA LEU A 357 2.11 -36.89 15.60
C LEU A 357 2.44 -35.55 16.25
N VAL A 358 1.40 -34.75 16.45
CA VAL A 358 1.43 -33.55 17.27
C VAL A 358 0.43 -33.77 18.39
N ILE A 359 0.93 -33.60 19.61
CA ILE A 359 0.10 -33.55 20.82
C ILE A 359 0.15 -32.12 21.31
N TYR A 360 -1.01 -31.64 21.67
CA TYR A 360 -1.29 -30.27 21.98
C TYR A 360 -1.40 -30.05 23.50
N GLY A 361 -1.40 -28.79 23.91
CA GLY A 361 -1.49 -28.31 25.28
C GLY A 361 -2.77 -28.67 26.03
N ASP A 362 -3.82 -29.17 25.38
CA ASP A 362 -5.02 -29.69 26.08
C ASP A 362 -5.16 -31.19 25.90
N LEU A 363 -4.06 -31.86 25.51
CA LEU A 363 -4.02 -33.28 25.15
C LEU A 363 -4.76 -33.65 23.87
N SER A 364 -5.28 -32.67 23.12
CA SER A 364 -5.73 -32.94 21.77
C SER A 364 -4.56 -33.39 20.91
N HIS A 365 -4.88 -34.03 19.79
CA HIS A 365 -3.86 -34.60 18.94
C HIS A 365 -4.27 -34.56 17.49
N THR A 366 -3.26 -34.55 16.64
CA THR A 366 -3.39 -34.82 15.23
C THR A 366 -2.29 -35.79 14.82
N ARG A 367 -2.68 -36.81 14.08
CA ARG A 367 -1.81 -37.84 13.54
C ARG A 367 -2.18 -38.10 12.09
N GLY A 368 -1.17 -38.26 11.26
CA GLY A 368 -1.36 -38.66 9.87
C GLY A 368 -0.06 -38.59 9.09
N ASP A 369 -0.18 -38.29 7.81
CA ASP A 369 0.92 -38.29 6.87
C ASP A 369 1.46 -36.88 6.66
N LEU A 370 2.78 -36.73 6.66
CA LEU A 370 3.42 -35.51 6.19
C LEU A 370 3.36 -35.52 4.65
N SER A 371 2.82 -34.45 4.09
CA SER A 371 2.55 -34.32 2.66
C SER A 371 2.91 -32.93 2.19
N SER A 372 2.98 -32.72 0.87
CA SER A 372 3.11 -31.40 0.27
C SER A 372 1.92 -31.07 -0.62
N GLU A 373 1.49 -29.81 -0.60
CA GLU A 373 0.36 -29.32 -1.39
C GLU A 373 0.57 -27.85 -1.79
N THR A 374 -0.25 -27.37 -2.73
CA THR A 374 -0.35 -25.96 -3.11
C THR A 374 -1.34 -25.25 -2.20
N PHE A 375 -0.83 -24.27 -1.45
CA PHE A 375 -1.63 -23.37 -0.64
C PHE A 375 -1.87 -22.08 -1.41
N ARG A 376 -3.07 -21.53 -1.32
CA ARG A 376 -3.44 -20.24 -1.91
C ARG A 376 -3.95 -19.31 -0.83
N PHE A 377 -3.47 -18.08 -0.89
CA PHE A 377 -3.83 -16.99 0.01
C PHE A 377 -4.49 -15.89 -0.81
N THR A 378 -5.76 -15.61 -0.52
CA THR A 378 -6.45 -14.47 -1.10
C THR A 378 -6.03 -13.23 -0.32
N SER A 379 -5.11 -12.45 -0.90
CA SER A 379 -4.68 -11.20 -0.28
C SER A 379 -5.88 -10.26 -0.12
N SER A 380 -5.90 -9.47 0.95
CA SER A 380 -6.87 -8.37 1.14
C SER A 380 -6.76 -7.30 0.04
N SER A 381 -5.72 -7.37 -0.81
CA SER A 381 -5.54 -6.58 -2.04
C SER A 381 -6.12 -7.22 -3.31
N GLY A 382 -6.81 -8.38 -3.21
CA GLY A 382 -7.45 -9.08 -4.32
C GLY A 382 -6.53 -9.96 -5.19
N LYS A 383 -5.21 -9.95 -4.92
CA LYS A 383 -4.24 -10.81 -5.61
C LYS A 383 -4.11 -12.16 -4.91
N ASN A 384 -4.45 -13.25 -5.61
CA ASN A 384 -4.22 -14.60 -5.09
C ASN A 384 -2.72 -14.93 -5.15
N VAL A 385 -2.14 -15.26 -3.99
CA VAL A 385 -0.77 -15.77 -3.86
C VAL A 385 -0.86 -17.29 -3.78
N SER A 386 -0.26 -17.99 -4.74
CA SER A 386 -0.21 -19.46 -4.74
C SER A 386 1.21 -19.91 -4.44
N ILE A 387 1.36 -20.77 -3.43
CA ILE A 387 2.66 -21.29 -3.01
C ILE A 387 2.60 -22.82 -3.12
N PRO A 388 3.32 -23.40 -4.11
CA PRO A 388 3.32 -24.83 -4.33
C PRO A 388 4.24 -25.55 -3.34
N ASN A 389 4.02 -26.85 -3.16
CA ASN A 389 4.87 -27.75 -2.39
C ASN A 389 5.06 -27.35 -0.91
N ILE A 390 4.08 -26.66 -0.30
CA ILE A 390 4.06 -26.43 1.14
C ILE A 390 3.87 -27.77 1.84
N LEU A 391 4.83 -28.13 2.70
CA LEU A 391 4.77 -29.24 3.62
C LEU A 391 3.70 -28.98 4.68
N PHE A 392 2.80 -29.93 4.83
CA PHE A 392 1.72 -29.85 5.81
C PHE A 392 1.36 -31.25 6.31
N GLY A 393 0.75 -31.31 7.49
CA GLY A 393 0.18 -32.52 8.04
C GLY A 393 -1.19 -32.83 7.43
N CYS A 394 -1.30 -33.99 6.79
CA CYS A 394 -2.56 -34.54 6.32
C CYS A 394 -3.11 -35.47 7.43
N GLY A 395 -3.99 -34.94 8.28
CA GLY A 395 -4.41 -35.62 9.52
C GLY A 395 -5.51 -36.66 9.29
N HIS A 396 -5.26 -37.90 9.68
CA HIS A 396 -6.19 -39.03 9.57
C HIS A 396 -6.79 -39.47 10.92
N ASP A 397 -6.18 -39.06 12.03
CA ASP A 397 -6.66 -39.24 13.40
C ASP A 397 -6.46 -37.92 14.16
N ASN A 398 -7.56 -37.19 14.33
CA ASN A 398 -7.60 -35.86 14.92
C ASN A 398 -8.68 -35.86 16.01
N GLY A 399 -8.24 -35.82 17.26
CA GLY A 399 -9.11 -35.95 18.43
C GLY A 399 -8.79 -34.95 19.52
N GLY A 400 -9.66 -34.89 20.51
CA GLY A 400 -9.56 -33.95 21.62
C GLY A 400 -10.64 -32.89 21.55
N SER A 401 -10.27 -31.65 21.86
CA SER A 401 -11.20 -30.55 22.07
C SER A 401 -11.70 -29.92 20.76
N PHE A 402 -11.11 -30.22 19.60
CA PHE A 402 -11.48 -29.63 18.30
C PHE A 402 -12.99 -29.54 18.03
N THR A 403 -13.40 -28.40 17.47
CA THR A 403 -14.80 -28.10 17.11
C THR A 403 -15.03 -28.21 15.61
N ASN A 404 -16.31 -28.28 15.21
CA ASN A 404 -16.70 -28.51 13.82
C ASN A 404 -16.48 -27.35 12.86
N VAL A 405 -15.92 -26.25 13.33
CA VAL A 405 -15.88 -24.98 12.60
C VAL A 405 -14.51 -24.72 11.95
N THR A 406 -13.43 -25.30 12.47
CA THR A 406 -12.07 -25.24 11.88
C THR A 406 -11.69 -26.54 11.19
N SER A 407 -10.76 -26.47 10.24
CA SER A 407 -10.22 -27.68 9.59
C SER A 407 -8.83 -28.08 10.08
N GLY A 408 -8.13 -27.19 10.81
CA GLY A 408 -6.79 -27.41 11.32
C GLY A 408 -6.09 -26.11 11.75
N ILE A 409 -4.76 -26.11 11.78
CA ILE A 409 -3.91 -25.00 12.26
C ILE A 409 -2.89 -24.61 11.18
N ILE A 410 -2.60 -23.31 11.07
CA ILE A 410 -1.46 -22.76 10.33
C ILE A 410 -0.38 -22.31 11.31
N GLY A 411 0.74 -23.04 11.34
CA GLY A 411 1.85 -22.81 12.25
C GLY A 411 2.76 -21.67 11.79
N LEU A 412 2.90 -20.64 12.61
CA LEU A 412 3.73 -19.44 12.43
C LEU A 412 4.96 -19.42 13.35
N GLY A 413 5.27 -20.53 14.02
CA GLY A 413 6.43 -20.70 14.90
C GLY A 413 7.78 -20.60 14.18
N ASP A 414 8.86 -20.63 14.96
CA ASP A 414 10.23 -20.44 14.48
C ASP A 414 10.90 -21.74 14.00
N GLY A 415 10.19 -22.87 14.02
CA GLY A 415 10.68 -24.16 13.55
C GLY A 415 10.62 -24.34 12.03
N ASN A 416 11.43 -25.26 11.51
CA ASN A 416 11.64 -25.45 10.06
C ASN A 416 10.40 -25.86 9.25
N VAL A 417 9.38 -26.42 9.91
CA VAL A 417 8.13 -26.85 9.25
C VAL A 417 7.04 -25.79 9.33
N SER A 418 7.31 -24.62 9.93
CA SER A 418 6.37 -23.50 9.93
C SER A 418 6.21 -22.88 8.57
N ILE A 419 5.02 -22.34 8.31
CA ILE A 419 4.71 -21.82 6.99
C ILE A 419 5.58 -20.60 6.66
N VAL A 420 5.93 -19.80 7.67
CA VAL A 420 6.82 -18.63 7.53
C VAL A 420 8.25 -19.02 7.16
N ASN A 421 8.74 -20.16 7.66
CA ASN A 421 10.06 -20.69 7.30
C ASN A 421 10.05 -21.42 5.96
N GLN A 422 8.95 -22.10 5.63
CA GLN A 422 8.79 -22.73 4.32
C GLN A 422 8.67 -21.68 3.19
N MET A 423 8.03 -20.55 3.47
CA MET A 423 7.89 -19.43 2.53
C MET A 423 9.03 -18.41 2.60
N HIS A 424 10.13 -18.75 3.28
CA HIS A 424 11.19 -17.80 3.65
C HIS A 424 11.76 -17.02 2.45
N HIS A 425 11.83 -17.64 1.26
CA HIS A 425 12.29 -16.95 0.05
C HIS A 425 11.24 -15.97 -0.49
N GLU A 426 9.98 -16.39 -0.53
CA GLU A 426 8.83 -15.64 -1.02
C GLU A 426 8.53 -14.42 -0.15
N ILE A 427 8.70 -14.55 1.16
CA ILE A 427 8.41 -13.49 2.15
C ILE A 427 9.68 -12.83 2.71
N LYS A 428 10.84 -13.18 2.15
CA LYS A 428 12.16 -12.70 2.61
C LYS A 428 12.43 -12.94 4.10
N GLY A 429 11.77 -13.93 4.71
CA GLY A 429 11.85 -14.24 6.14
C GLY A 429 11.18 -13.21 7.05
N LYS A 430 10.18 -12.47 6.55
CA LYS A 430 9.52 -11.38 7.27
C LYS A 430 8.01 -11.56 7.28
N PHE A 431 7.41 -11.44 8.46
CA PHE A 431 5.97 -11.33 8.63
C PHE A 431 5.62 -10.41 9.80
N SER A 432 4.40 -9.92 9.87
CA SER A 432 3.92 -9.07 10.96
C SER A 432 2.43 -9.22 11.15
N TYR A 433 1.91 -8.83 12.31
CA TYR A 433 0.47 -8.68 12.50
C TYR A 433 0.14 -7.42 13.31
N CYS A 434 -1.10 -6.97 13.20
CA CYS A 434 -1.66 -5.87 13.98
C CYS A 434 -3.01 -6.31 14.53
N LEU A 435 -3.07 -6.51 15.86
CA LEU A 435 -4.27 -7.01 16.54
C LEU A 435 -5.15 -5.88 17.03
N ILE A 436 -6.43 -5.94 16.68
CA ILE A 436 -7.46 -5.00 17.15
C ILE A 436 -7.71 -5.23 18.66
N PRO A 437 -7.89 -4.15 19.46
CA PRO A 437 -8.30 -4.27 20.85
C PRO A 437 -9.60 -5.06 21.03
N LEU A 438 -9.63 -5.92 22.04
CA LEU A 438 -10.75 -6.84 22.26
C LEU A 438 -12.07 -6.11 22.51
N GLU A 439 -12.06 -4.96 23.21
CA GLU A 439 -13.29 -4.19 23.47
C GLU A 439 -14.04 -3.82 22.17
N LEU A 440 -13.31 -3.50 21.11
CA LEU A 440 -13.88 -3.09 19.82
C LEU A 440 -14.39 -4.27 18.98
N LEU A 441 -13.86 -5.46 19.22
CA LEU A 441 -14.30 -6.70 18.58
C LEU A 441 -15.59 -7.24 19.22
N LEU A 442 -15.79 -6.98 20.51
CA LEU A 442 -16.97 -7.44 21.26
C LEU A 442 -18.21 -6.57 21.00
N ASP A 443 -18.04 -5.31 20.58
CA ASP A 443 -19.11 -4.33 20.29
C ASP A 443 -19.74 -4.43 18.88
N SER A 444 -19.73 -5.62 18.26
CA SER A 444 -20.38 -5.92 16.97
C SER A 444 -19.85 -5.16 15.73
N SER A 445 -18.53 -4.89 15.68
CA SER A 445 -17.88 -4.33 14.49
C SER A 445 -17.49 -5.42 13.47
N ASN A 446 -17.58 -5.11 12.16
CA ASN A 446 -17.01 -5.94 11.08
C ASN A 446 -15.48 -5.74 10.95
N ALA A 447 -14.80 -5.31 12.03
CA ALA A 447 -13.39 -5.02 11.99
C ALA A 447 -12.56 -6.31 12.07
N THR A 448 -11.49 -6.39 11.29
CA THR A 448 -10.57 -7.54 11.24
C THR A 448 -9.16 -7.11 11.59
N SER A 449 -8.46 -7.92 12.39
CA SER A 449 -7.01 -7.76 12.52
C SER A 449 -6.36 -8.15 11.18
N HIS A 450 -5.08 -7.82 10.98
CA HIS A 450 -4.39 -8.14 9.73
C HIS A 450 -3.02 -8.76 10.00
N ILE A 451 -2.60 -9.65 9.10
CA ILE A 451 -1.26 -10.24 9.05
C ILE A 451 -0.62 -9.92 7.70
N ASN A 452 0.63 -9.45 7.69
CA ASN A 452 1.39 -9.11 6.50
C ASN A 452 2.61 -10.01 6.36
N PHE A 453 2.91 -10.43 5.15
CA PHE A 453 4.10 -11.21 4.80
C PHE A 453 4.97 -10.39 3.83
N GLY A 454 6.29 -10.59 3.84
CA GLY A 454 7.21 -9.94 2.90
C GLY A 454 7.63 -8.52 3.30
N ASP A 455 7.96 -7.69 2.31
CA ASP A 455 8.42 -6.31 2.57
C ASP A 455 7.36 -5.45 3.27
N ASN A 456 6.07 -5.80 3.14
CA ASN A 456 4.96 -5.15 3.83
C ASN A 456 4.96 -5.40 5.36
N ALA A 457 5.79 -6.31 5.85
CA ALA A 457 5.81 -6.70 7.26
C ALA A 457 6.59 -5.74 8.18
N ILE A 458 7.50 -4.92 7.65
CA ILE A 458 8.39 -4.09 8.48
C ILE A 458 8.31 -2.65 7.99
N GLY A 459 7.74 -1.77 8.82
CA GLY A 459 7.73 -0.32 8.55
C GLY A 459 9.13 0.30 8.60
N SER A 460 9.27 1.57 8.23
CA SER A 460 10.57 2.25 8.16
C SER A 460 10.83 3.29 9.26
N VAL A 461 9.84 3.62 10.10
CA VAL A 461 9.90 4.78 11.03
C VAL A 461 9.39 4.41 12.44
N ARG A 462 10.16 4.80 13.48
CA ARG A 462 9.88 4.64 14.93
C ARG A 462 9.62 3.21 15.39
N ILE A 463 10.43 2.28 14.91
CA ILE A 463 10.37 0.88 15.30
C ILE A 463 11.39 0.62 16.41
N ILE A 464 10.93 0.02 17.51
CA ILE A 464 11.81 -0.57 18.54
C ILE A 464 11.91 -2.07 18.29
N SER A 465 13.06 -2.68 18.59
CA SER A 465 13.26 -4.11 18.32
C SER A 465 14.04 -4.79 19.43
N THR A 466 13.67 -6.03 19.71
CA THR A 466 14.33 -6.93 20.65
C THR A 466 14.83 -8.16 19.91
N PRO A 467 15.99 -8.72 20.29
CA PRO A 467 16.43 -10.00 19.74
C PRO A 467 15.51 -11.15 20.18
N VAL A 468 15.39 -12.15 19.31
CA VAL A 468 14.82 -13.46 19.61
C VAL A 468 15.95 -14.37 20.11
N PHE A 469 15.72 -15.02 21.25
CA PHE A 469 16.66 -15.94 21.88
C PHE A 469 16.32 -17.38 21.49
N LYS A 470 17.34 -18.20 21.21
CA LYS A 470 17.15 -19.62 20.92
C LYS A 470 17.20 -20.42 22.23
N LYS A 471 16.26 -21.36 22.41
CA LYS A 471 16.21 -22.34 23.51
C LYS A 471 16.19 -23.76 22.92
N GLU A 472 16.20 -24.78 23.78
CA GLU A 472 16.18 -26.19 23.36
C GLU A 472 14.99 -26.53 22.45
N SER A 473 13.84 -25.89 22.66
CA SER A 473 12.70 -25.96 21.72
C SER A 473 12.76 -24.79 20.74
N PRO A 474 12.97 -25.04 19.42
CA PRO A 474 13.05 -24.00 18.39
C PRO A 474 11.68 -23.49 17.92
N THR A 475 10.58 -23.95 18.51
CA THR A 475 9.22 -23.61 18.07
C THR A 475 8.82 -22.17 18.43
N PHE A 476 9.26 -21.67 19.58
CA PHE A 476 8.77 -20.40 20.12
C PHE A 476 9.71 -19.22 19.87
N TYR A 477 9.11 -18.03 19.81
CA TYR A 477 9.83 -16.76 19.82
C TYR A 477 10.11 -16.31 21.27
N TYR A 478 11.27 -16.69 21.81
CA TYR A 478 11.67 -16.26 23.15
C TYR A 478 12.24 -14.85 23.13
N LEU A 479 11.67 -13.96 23.94
CA LEU A 479 12.14 -12.61 24.19
C LEU A 479 12.73 -12.53 25.61
N ASN A 480 13.46 -11.46 25.88
CA ASN A 480 14.04 -11.22 27.20
C ASN A 480 13.40 -10.00 27.86
N LEU A 481 12.48 -10.23 28.79
CA LEU A 481 11.88 -9.20 29.64
C LEU A 481 12.82 -8.93 30.82
N LYS A 482 13.28 -7.68 30.95
CA LYS A 482 14.12 -7.20 32.05
C LYS A 482 13.30 -6.79 33.26
N GLY A 483 12.07 -6.32 33.04
CA GLY A 483 11.19 -5.85 34.11
C GLY A 483 10.03 -5.01 33.59
N ILE A 484 9.18 -4.57 34.50
CA ILE A 484 8.04 -3.67 34.21
C ILE A 484 8.14 -2.44 35.09
N SER A 485 8.04 -1.25 34.50
CA SER A 485 7.94 0.02 35.23
C SER A 485 6.49 0.45 35.37
N ILE A 486 6.15 0.97 36.56
CA ILE A 486 4.87 1.61 36.89
C ILE A 486 5.21 3.01 37.39
N GLY A 487 4.93 4.01 36.56
CA GLY A 487 5.42 5.38 36.73
C GLY A 487 6.94 5.39 36.78
N ASN A 488 7.48 5.72 37.95
CA ASN A 488 8.91 5.89 38.24
C ASN A 488 9.50 4.75 39.09
N LYS A 489 8.73 3.67 39.31
CA LYS A 489 9.21 2.46 40.00
C LYS A 489 9.34 1.32 39.00
N THR A 490 10.46 0.61 39.03
CA THR A 490 10.72 -0.54 38.15
C THR A 490 10.79 -1.83 38.96
N LEU A 491 10.06 -2.85 38.52
CA LEU A 491 10.12 -4.21 39.04
C LEU A 491 10.95 -5.07 38.09
N GLU A 492 12.11 -5.54 38.55
CA GLU A 492 12.99 -6.44 37.78
C GLU A 492 12.39 -7.84 37.66
N PHE A 493 12.53 -8.45 36.48
CA PHE A 493 12.15 -9.83 36.23
C PHE A 493 13.30 -10.77 36.64
N LYS A 494 13.04 -11.72 37.56
CA LYS A 494 14.04 -12.68 38.08
C LYS A 494 13.49 -14.10 37.98
N SER A 495 14.14 -14.97 37.21
CA SER A 495 13.58 -16.28 36.85
C SER A 495 13.74 -17.38 37.91
N SER A 496 14.68 -17.28 38.87
CA SER A 496 14.71 -18.06 40.14
C SER A 496 15.99 -17.74 40.93
N SER A 497 16.04 -18.15 42.20
CA SER A 497 17.11 -17.85 43.17
C SER A 497 18.38 -18.71 43.06
N ILE A 498 18.50 -19.57 42.04
CA ILE A 498 19.65 -20.47 41.83
C ILE A 498 20.16 -20.28 40.40
N SER A 499 20.82 -19.15 40.13
CA SER A 499 21.19 -18.76 38.77
C SER A 499 22.64 -19.12 38.39
N GLN A 500 22.78 -19.82 37.26
CA GLN A 500 23.87 -19.57 36.32
C GLN A 500 23.38 -18.50 35.31
N PRO A 501 24.22 -17.52 34.91
CA PRO A 501 23.78 -16.33 34.15
C PRO A 501 23.18 -16.57 32.75
N ASP A 502 23.52 -17.67 32.07
CA ASP A 502 23.09 -17.90 30.69
C ASP A 502 21.67 -18.48 30.56
N TYR A 503 21.06 -18.95 31.64
CA TYR A 503 19.70 -19.52 31.62
C TYR A 503 18.58 -18.46 31.65
N ASP A 504 18.88 -17.23 32.09
CA ASP A 504 17.88 -16.16 32.28
C ASP A 504 17.50 -15.40 30.99
N LEU A 505 18.28 -15.53 29.91
CA LEU A 505 17.96 -14.93 28.62
C LEU A 505 16.85 -15.71 27.90
N GLY A 506 15.89 -15.01 27.29
CA GLY A 506 14.76 -15.67 26.63
C GLY A 506 13.73 -16.19 27.63
N ASN A 507 13.34 -15.35 28.60
CA ASN A 507 12.50 -15.71 29.75
C ASN A 507 10.99 -15.59 29.51
N ILE A 508 10.56 -15.01 28.38
CA ILE A 508 9.15 -14.86 28.03
C ILE A 508 8.93 -15.19 26.55
N VAL A 509 7.88 -15.94 26.25
CA VAL A 509 7.45 -16.24 24.87
C VAL A 509 6.44 -15.19 24.42
N ILE A 510 6.58 -14.65 23.22
CA ILE A 510 5.51 -13.85 22.59
C ILE A 510 4.57 -14.78 21.83
N ASP A 511 3.26 -14.72 22.13
CA ASP A 511 2.29 -15.65 21.56
C ASP A 511 0.95 -14.97 21.24
N SER A 512 0.53 -14.99 19.98
CA SER A 512 -0.78 -14.50 19.54
C SER A 512 -1.93 -15.46 19.90
N GLY A 513 -1.62 -16.75 20.14
CA GLY A 513 -2.59 -17.80 20.44
C GLY A 513 -3.13 -17.76 21.87
N THR A 514 -2.42 -17.08 22.78
CA THR A 514 -2.81 -16.92 24.19
C THR A 514 -3.33 -15.51 24.46
N MET A 515 -4.49 -15.38 25.11
CA MET A 515 -5.07 -14.07 25.41
C MET A 515 -4.36 -13.30 26.54
N LEU A 516 -4.19 -13.96 27.71
CA LEU A 516 -3.62 -13.36 28.91
C LEU A 516 -2.09 -13.39 28.92
N THR A 517 -1.48 -12.48 29.67
CA THR A 517 -0.03 -12.48 29.91
C THR A 517 0.27 -13.27 31.18
N TYR A 518 1.15 -14.26 31.10
CA TYR A 518 1.54 -15.13 32.21
C TYR A 518 2.94 -14.78 32.69
N VAL A 519 3.08 -14.54 34.00
CA VAL A 519 4.38 -14.27 34.65
C VAL A 519 4.54 -15.14 35.91
N PRO A 520 5.76 -15.37 36.42
CA PRO A 520 5.98 -16.23 37.58
C PRO A 520 5.36 -15.63 38.86
N ASP A 521 4.94 -16.50 39.79
CA ASP A 521 4.25 -16.08 41.03
C ASP A 521 4.95 -14.95 41.79
N GLY A 522 6.27 -15.09 41.99
CA GLY A 522 7.04 -14.08 42.71
C GLY A 522 7.06 -12.72 42.02
N PHE A 523 7.04 -12.70 40.68
CA PHE A 523 6.96 -11.46 39.92
C PHE A 523 5.54 -10.88 39.96
N TYR A 524 4.52 -11.73 39.78
CA TYR A 524 3.11 -11.34 39.83
C TYR A 524 2.74 -10.65 41.14
N LEU A 525 3.07 -11.27 42.28
CA LEU A 525 2.72 -10.73 43.61
C LEU A 525 3.35 -9.36 43.86
N ASN A 526 4.59 -9.15 43.40
CA ASN A 526 5.26 -7.86 43.50
C ASN A 526 4.63 -6.81 42.57
N LEU A 527 4.24 -7.22 41.36
CA LEU A 527 3.57 -6.35 40.39
C LEU A 527 2.19 -5.91 40.90
N GLU A 528 1.40 -6.86 41.41
CA GLU A 528 0.08 -6.60 42.01
C GLU A 528 0.20 -5.58 43.14
N SER A 529 1.09 -5.85 44.11
CA SER A 529 1.34 -4.94 45.23
C SER A 529 1.73 -3.54 44.73
N LEU A 530 2.59 -3.43 43.72
CA LEU A 530 3.00 -2.13 43.19
C LEU A 530 1.83 -1.39 42.52
N LEU A 531 0.98 -2.08 41.75
CA LEU A 531 -0.21 -1.50 41.14
C LEU A 531 -1.22 -1.03 42.19
N MET A 532 -1.45 -1.81 43.25
CA MET A 532 -2.34 -1.43 44.36
C MET A 532 -1.96 -0.11 45.01
N HIS A 533 -0.67 0.18 45.12
CA HIS A 533 -0.18 1.44 45.70
C HIS A 533 -0.15 2.60 44.71
N SER A 534 -0.29 2.33 43.40
CA SER A 534 -0.08 3.32 42.35
C SER A 534 -1.37 3.70 41.62
N ILE A 535 -2.43 2.90 41.74
CA ILE A 535 -3.75 3.15 41.15
C ILE A 535 -4.67 3.72 42.22
N ASN A 536 -5.27 4.88 41.94
CA ASN A 536 -6.25 5.53 42.82
C ASN A 536 -7.68 5.20 42.39
N ALA A 537 -8.09 3.94 42.59
CA ALA A 537 -9.44 3.45 42.28
C ALA A 537 -9.92 2.45 43.35
N THR A 538 -11.23 2.31 43.49
CA THR A 538 -11.83 1.36 44.46
C THR A 538 -11.57 -0.08 44.01
N ARG A 539 -10.91 -0.90 44.84
CA ARG A 539 -10.78 -2.35 44.57
C ARG A 539 -12.16 -3.01 44.53
N LYS A 540 -12.33 -3.94 43.60
CA LYS A 540 -13.49 -4.84 43.51
C LYS A 540 -13.00 -6.27 43.36
N ASP A 541 -13.86 -7.22 43.71
CA ASP A 541 -13.64 -8.62 43.37
C ASP A 541 -14.13 -8.88 41.95
N ASP A 542 -13.42 -9.73 41.20
CA ASP A 542 -13.95 -10.30 39.96
C ASP A 542 -15.20 -11.15 40.29
N PRO A 543 -16.39 -10.85 39.73
CA PRO A 543 -17.59 -11.64 39.96
C PRO A 543 -17.42 -13.13 39.60
N PHE A 544 -16.50 -13.44 38.68
CA PHE A 544 -16.22 -14.79 38.22
C PHE A 544 -15.02 -15.43 38.95
N ARG A 545 -14.33 -14.69 39.83
CA ARG A 545 -13.18 -15.13 40.64
C ARG A 545 -12.05 -15.76 39.81
N ARG A 546 -11.74 -15.17 38.66
CA ARG A 546 -10.69 -15.62 37.74
C ARG A 546 -9.49 -14.68 37.70
N LEU A 547 -9.69 -13.39 37.96
CA LEU A 547 -8.63 -12.38 38.00
C LEU A 547 -8.50 -11.81 39.41
N ASP A 548 -7.26 -11.67 39.90
CA ASP A 548 -7.01 -11.31 41.31
C ASP A 548 -7.09 -9.79 41.56
N LEU A 549 -6.71 -8.97 40.57
CA LEU A 549 -6.63 -7.51 40.69
C LEU A 549 -7.69 -6.80 39.85
N CYS A 550 -8.77 -6.33 40.48
CA CYS A 550 -9.82 -5.57 39.81
C CYS A 550 -10.19 -4.27 40.53
N TYR A 551 -10.70 -3.31 39.77
CA TYR A 551 -11.11 -1.99 40.22
C TYR A 551 -12.47 -1.60 39.66
N GLU A 552 -13.14 -0.69 40.35
CA GLU A 552 -14.29 0.04 39.84
C GLU A 552 -13.88 0.90 38.64
N SER A 553 -14.62 0.80 37.54
CA SER A 553 -14.32 1.54 36.32
C SER A 553 -14.88 2.97 36.36
N ASN A 554 -14.21 3.87 35.65
CA ASN A 554 -14.71 5.21 35.31
C ASN A 554 -15.95 5.10 34.38
N GLU A 555 -16.67 6.22 34.15
CA GLU A 555 -17.87 6.27 33.28
C GLU A 555 -17.64 5.70 31.87
N ASN A 556 -16.40 5.74 31.39
CA ASN A 556 -16.01 5.22 30.08
C ASN A 556 -15.58 3.73 30.09
N GLY A 557 -15.84 2.99 31.17
CA GLY A 557 -15.50 1.56 31.29
C GLY A 557 -14.00 1.26 31.41
N THR A 558 -13.19 2.24 31.82
CA THR A 558 -11.71 2.14 31.94
C THR A 558 -11.24 2.58 33.32
N ILE A 559 -9.92 2.57 33.58
CA ILE A 559 -9.30 3.14 34.79
C ILE A 559 -8.09 4.00 34.45
N ASP A 560 -7.83 4.99 35.29
CA ASP A 560 -6.62 5.78 35.23
C ASP A 560 -5.45 5.02 35.87
N VAL A 561 -4.45 4.70 35.06
CA VAL A 561 -3.24 4.01 35.51
C VAL A 561 -2.02 4.90 35.24
N PRO A 562 -0.99 4.87 36.11
CA PRO A 562 0.30 5.47 35.79
C PRO A 562 0.87 4.87 34.50
N LYS A 563 1.83 5.57 33.89
CA LYS A 563 2.56 5.04 32.72
C LYS A 563 3.15 3.67 33.03
N ILE A 564 2.83 2.66 32.22
CA ILE A 564 3.34 1.30 32.37
C ILE A 564 4.24 0.96 31.18
N VAL A 565 5.44 0.45 31.45
CA VAL A 565 6.42 0.12 30.42
C VAL A 565 7.00 -1.27 30.67
N ALA A 566 6.85 -2.18 29.72
CA ALA A 566 7.55 -3.46 29.72
C ALA A 566 8.93 -3.28 29.07
N HIS A 567 9.99 -3.55 29.82
CA HIS A 567 11.37 -3.35 29.38
C HIS A 567 11.93 -4.66 28.83
N PHE A 568 12.12 -4.74 27.53
CA PHE A 568 12.82 -5.85 26.87
C PHE A 568 14.30 -5.50 26.63
N THR A 569 15.08 -6.47 26.20
CA THR A 569 16.42 -6.20 25.68
C THR A 569 16.34 -5.31 24.43
N ASN A 570 16.83 -4.07 24.55
CA ASN A 570 16.90 -3.07 23.48
C ASN A 570 15.55 -2.48 23.02
N ALA A 571 14.46 -2.74 23.75
CA ALA A 571 13.14 -2.22 23.43
C ALA A 571 12.33 -1.93 24.69
N ASP A 572 11.73 -0.74 24.76
CA ASP A 572 10.82 -0.34 25.84
C ASP A 572 9.40 -0.23 25.30
N LEU A 573 8.53 -1.13 25.73
CA LEU A 573 7.15 -1.22 25.26
C LEU A 573 6.22 -0.51 26.24
N GLU A 574 5.80 0.71 25.89
CA GLU A 574 4.80 1.46 26.66
C GLU A 574 3.40 0.90 26.42
N LEU A 575 2.79 0.36 27.48
CA LEU A 575 1.50 -0.33 27.43
C LEU A 575 0.37 0.63 27.84
N SER A 576 -0.66 0.71 27.01
CA SER A 576 -1.88 1.44 27.33
C SER A 576 -2.75 0.67 28.32
N THR A 577 -3.73 1.33 28.95
CA THR A 577 -4.66 0.66 29.87
C THR A 577 -5.33 -0.56 29.23
N SER A 578 -5.79 -0.48 27.98
CA SER A 578 -6.44 -1.58 27.27
C SER A 578 -5.50 -2.75 26.92
N ASN A 579 -4.18 -2.58 27.06
CA ASN A 579 -3.23 -3.68 26.87
C ASN A 579 -3.13 -4.61 28.09
N ILE A 580 -3.49 -4.10 29.27
CA ILE A 580 -3.20 -4.77 30.56
C ILE A 580 -4.41 -4.80 31.50
N PHE A 581 -5.46 -4.02 31.24
CA PHE A 581 -6.73 -4.05 31.94
C PHE A 581 -7.86 -4.21 30.93
N THR A 582 -8.86 -4.99 31.28
CA THR A 582 -10.08 -5.13 30.46
C THR A 582 -11.32 -5.14 31.35
N GLN A 583 -12.45 -4.71 30.80
CA GLN A 583 -13.72 -4.65 31.51
C GLN A 583 -14.39 -6.02 31.53
N VAL A 584 -14.48 -6.64 32.70
CA VAL A 584 -14.98 -8.04 32.83
C VAL A 584 -16.50 -8.12 32.99
N VAL A 585 -17.09 -7.07 33.56
CA VAL A 585 -18.51 -6.77 33.63
C VAL A 585 -18.68 -5.25 33.67
N GLU A 586 -19.89 -4.77 33.44
CA GLU A 586 -20.21 -3.35 33.60
C GLU A 586 -19.76 -2.84 34.97
N GLY A 587 -19.00 -1.75 34.99
CA GLY A 587 -18.46 -1.16 36.22
C GLY A 587 -17.19 -1.78 36.80
N ILE A 588 -16.66 -2.90 36.26
CA ILE A 588 -15.46 -3.58 36.82
C ILE A 588 -14.41 -3.87 35.75
N VAL A 589 -13.20 -3.38 35.97
CA VAL A 589 -12.02 -3.66 35.13
C VAL A 589 -10.98 -4.45 35.91
N CYS A 590 -10.32 -5.41 35.26
CA CYS A 590 -9.37 -6.32 35.89
C CYS A 590 -8.05 -6.39 35.14
N LEU A 591 -6.96 -6.59 35.87
CA LEU A 591 -5.62 -6.82 35.34
C LEU A 591 -5.59 -8.15 34.56
N THR A 592 -5.01 -8.14 33.36
CA THR A 592 -4.92 -9.30 32.46
C THR A 592 -3.52 -9.93 32.40
N ILE A 593 -2.61 -9.41 33.23
CA ILE A 593 -1.39 -10.12 33.63
C ILE A 593 -1.78 -11.02 34.81
N VAL A 594 -1.45 -12.30 34.73
CA VAL A 594 -1.84 -13.31 35.72
C VAL A 594 -0.64 -14.18 36.12
N SER A 595 -0.79 -14.86 37.26
CA SER A 595 0.22 -15.78 37.76
C SER A 595 0.23 -17.08 36.97
N GLY A 596 1.39 -17.46 36.43
CA GLY A 596 1.62 -18.75 35.78
C GLY A 596 2.08 -19.85 36.75
N GLY A 597 2.24 -19.62 38.05
CA GLY A 597 2.87 -20.64 38.90
C GLY A 597 4.41 -20.60 38.86
N SER A 598 5.04 -21.36 39.75
CA SER A 598 6.48 -21.23 40.02
C SER A 598 7.40 -21.92 38.99
N ASN A 599 6.87 -22.77 38.12
CA ASN A 599 7.63 -23.59 37.15
C ASN A 599 7.14 -23.44 35.70
N GLN A 600 6.33 -22.43 35.37
CA GLN A 600 5.77 -22.27 34.02
C GLN A 600 6.55 -21.27 33.17
N ILE A 601 6.49 -21.48 31.86
CA ILE A 601 7.02 -20.56 30.86
C ILE A 601 6.19 -19.27 30.90
N SER A 602 6.85 -18.11 30.97
CA SER A 602 6.14 -16.83 30.90
C SER A 602 5.70 -16.54 29.47
N ILE A 603 4.52 -15.95 29.29
CA ILE A 603 3.92 -15.69 27.98
C ILE A 603 3.46 -14.23 27.93
N LEU A 604 3.83 -13.50 26.87
CA LEU A 604 3.25 -12.22 26.52
C LEU A 604 2.03 -12.49 25.63
N GLY A 605 0.83 -12.39 26.21
CA GLY A 605 -0.43 -12.68 25.52
C GLY A 605 -0.89 -11.59 24.55
N ASN A 606 -1.92 -11.89 23.77
CA ASN A 606 -2.36 -11.07 22.65
C ASN A 606 -3.02 -9.74 23.06
N LEU A 607 -3.56 -9.61 24.28
CA LEU A 607 -4.05 -8.32 24.80
C LEU A 607 -2.91 -7.31 24.96
N ALA A 608 -1.77 -7.76 25.49
CA ALA A 608 -0.58 -6.93 25.64
C ALA A 608 0.04 -6.54 24.28
N GLN A 609 -0.32 -7.28 23.23
CA GLN A 609 0.13 -7.08 21.85
C GLN A 609 -0.81 -6.21 21.01
N ALA A 610 -2.04 -5.96 21.46
CA ALA A 610 -3.03 -5.17 20.72
C ALA A 610 -2.59 -3.72 20.49
N ASN A 611 -2.98 -3.11 19.37
CA ASN A 611 -2.53 -1.79 18.94
C ASN A 611 -1.01 -1.64 18.76
N PHE A 612 -0.33 -2.74 18.46
CA PHE A 612 1.04 -2.73 17.94
C PHE A 612 1.08 -3.44 16.59
N LEU A 613 1.80 -2.84 15.63
CA LEU A 613 2.34 -3.60 14.51
C LEU A 613 3.55 -4.38 15.04
N ILE A 614 3.40 -5.70 15.15
CA ILE A 614 4.43 -6.60 15.65
C ILE A 614 5.07 -7.29 14.45
N GLY A 615 6.31 -6.93 14.15
CA GLY A 615 7.05 -7.44 13.00
C GLY A 615 8.13 -8.44 13.41
N TYR A 616 8.16 -9.58 12.73
CA TYR A 616 9.13 -10.66 12.88
C TYR A 616 10.11 -10.61 11.70
N ASP A 617 11.39 -10.43 11.99
CA ASP A 617 12.48 -10.57 11.02
C ASP A 617 13.30 -11.81 11.40
N LEU A 618 12.98 -12.93 10.76
CA LEU A 618 13.58 -14.23 11.06
C LEU A 618 15.05 -14.28 10.63
N LYS A 619 15.43 -13.49 9.60
CA LYS A 619 16.84 -13.36 9.18
C LYS A 619 17.66 -12.57 10.19
N ALA A 620 17.10 -11.46 10.68
CA ALA A 620 17.75 -10.65 11.70
C ALA A 620 17.62 -11.24 13.12
N ASN A 621 16.82 -12.30 13.31
CA ASN A 621 16.43 -12.85 14.61
C ASN A 621 15.89 -11.77 15.56
N LYS A 622 14.92 -10.97 15.09
CA LYS A 622 14.34 -9.86 15.86
C LYS A 622 12.82 -9.84 15.79
N VAL A 623 12.22 -9.46 16.91
CA VAL A 623 10.83 -9.00 16.98
C VAL A 623 10.84 -7.49 17.18
N SER A 624 9.95 -6.81 16.47
CA SER A 624 9.84 -5.37 16.43
C SER A 624 8.45 -4.91 16.82
N PHE A 625 8.36 -3.80 17.54
CA PHE A 625 7.10 -3.24 18.00
C PHE A 625 6.97 -1.80 17.49
N LYS A 626 5.77 -1.47 17.01
CA LYS A 626 5.40 -0.11 16.63
C LYS A 626 3.96 0.17 17.09
N PRO A 627 3.72 1.14 17.99
CA PRO A 627 2.37 1.58 18.32
C PRO A 627 1.60 1.94 17.04
N THR A 628 0.47 1.26 16.82
CA THR A 628 -0.32 1.35 15.57
C THR A 628 -1.79 1.17 15.92
N ASP A 629 -2.67 2.06 15.47
CA ASP A 629 -4.11 1.85 15.58
C ASP A 629 -4.53 0.68 14.67
N CYS A 630 -4.65 -0.52 15.25
CA CYS A 630 -4.91 -1.73 14.48
C CYS A 630 -6.37 -1.86 14.02
N THR A 631 -7.26 -0.97 14.47
CA THR A 631 -8.68 -0.92 14.05
C THR A 631 -8.86 -0.52 12.59
N ASN A 632 -7.77 -0.06 11.97
CA ASN A 632 -7.78 0.69 10.74
C ASN A 632 -6.65 0.31 9.80
N THR A 633 -7.03 -0.13 8.60
CA THR A 633 -6.41 0.43 7.41
C THR A 633 -7.19 1.68 7.00
N ASN A 634 -7.27 2.71 7.83
CA ASN A 634 -8.18 3.84 7.61
C ASN A 634 -7.44 5.09 7.19
N GLY A 635 -6.33 4.96 6.47
CA GLY A 635 -5.81 6.08 5.73
C GLY A 635 -5.26 5.62 4.40
N PHE A 636 -5.60 6.34 3.35
CA PHE A 636 -5.03 6.14 2.03
C PHE A 636 -4.77 7.49 1.39
N THR A 637 -3.74 7.52 0.55
CA THR A 637 -3.29 8.72 -0.15
C THR A 637 -3.45 8.51 -1.64
N LEU A 638 -3.90 9.55 -2.35
CA LEU A 638 -4.07 9.56 -3.80
C LEU A 638 -3.31 10.75 -4.38
N ASP A 639 -2.90 10.60 -5.64
CA ASP A 639 -2.42 11.73 -6.42
C ASP A 639 -3.57 12.65 -6.77
N LEU A 640 -3.32 13.93 -6.57
CA LEU A 640 -4.14 15.05 -6.98
C LEU A 640 -3.39 15.74 -8.12
N ILE A 641 -3.80 15.47 -9.35
CA ILE A 641 -3.07 15.86 -10.55
C ILE A 641 -3.53 17.25 -10.95
N HIS A 642 -2.63 18.23 -10.89
CA HIS A 642 -2.95 19.57 -11.40
C HIS A 642 -3.18 19.50 -12.90
N ARG A 643 -4.24 20.16 -13.38
CA ARG A 643 -4.68 20.10 -14.78
C ARG A 643 -3.58 20.46 -15.78
N ASP A 644 -2.78 21.47 -15.46
CA ASP A 644 -1.73 21.97 -16.37
C ASP A 644 -0.37 21.24 -16.20
N SER A 645 -0.27 20.25 -15.30
CA SER A 645 0.96 19.45 -15.10
C SER A 645 1.24 18.52 -16.29
N LEU A 646 2.51 18.13 -16.50
CA LEU A 646 2.91 17.28 -17.65
C LEU A 646 2.24 15.90 -17.69
N ILE A 647 1.81 15.38 -16.55
CA ILE A 647 1.18 14.06 -16.44
C ILE A 647 -0.35 14.12 -16.60
N SER A 648 -0.92 15.33 -16.70
CA SER A 648 -2.34 15.53 -16.86
C SER A 648 -2.78 15.24 -18.30
N PRO A 649 -3.93 14.59 -18.52
CA PRO A 649 -4.51 14.42 -19.85
C PRO A 649 -4.94 15.75 -20.49
N TYR A 650 -5.00 16.84 -19.72
CA TYR A 650 -5.28 18.20 -20.22
C TYR A 650 -4.02 18.95 -20.64
N HIS A 651 -2.83 18.39 -20.41
CA HIS A 651 -1.60 19.09 -20.70
C HIS A 651 -1.47 19.38 -22.19
N ASP A 652 -1.45 20.67 -22.51
CA ASP A 652 -1.22 21.14 -23.86
C ASP A 652 0.20 21.74 -23.94
N PRO A 653 1.15 21.03 -24.59
CA PRO A 653 2.54 21.46 -24.68
C PRO A 653 2.71 22.71 -25.56
N SER A 654 1.69 23.13 -26.30
CA SER A 654 1.73 24.36 -27.09
C SER A 654 1.54 25.63 -26.27
N ASN A 655 0.93 25.52 -25.07
CA ASN A 655 0.76 26.67 -24.18
C ASN A 655 2.02 26.93 -23.36
N THR A 656 2.44 28.19 -23.32
CA THR A 656 3.49 28.69 -22.42
C THR A 656 3.03 28.63 -20.94
N PRO A 657 3.97 28.67 -19.99
CA PRO A 657 3.65 28.78 -18.55
C PRO A 657 2.66 29.91 -18.23
N PHE A 658 2.87 31.10 -18.82
CA PHE A 658 2.01 32.26 -18.61
C PHE A 658 0.62 32.10 -19.24
N GLU A 659 0.50 31.50 -20.43
CA GLU A 659 -0.80 31.22 -21.05
C GLU A 659 -1.63 30.24 -20.22
N ARG A 660 -0.99 29.23 -19.60
CA ARG A 660 -1.67 28.30 -18.69
C ARG A 660 -2.19 29.02 -17.44
N LEU A 661 -1.37 29.91 -16.87
CA LEU A 661 -1.75 30.75 -15.73
C LEU A 661 -2.93 31.69 -16.06
N GLN A 662 -2.90 32.33 -17.23
CA GLN A 662 -4.02 33.17 -17.70
C GLN A 662 -5.31 32.36 -17.90
N LYS A 663 -5.20 31.14 -18.45
CA LYS A 663 -6.35 30.22 -18.56
C LYS A 663 -6.89 29.85 -17.18
N ALA A 664 -6.03 29.53 -16.21
CA ALA A 664 -6.45 29.26 -14.82
C ALA A 664 -7.19 30.44 -14.19
N PHE A 665 -6.80 31.67 -14.51
CA PHE A 665 -7.45 32.88 -13.98
C PHE A 665 -8.79 33.13 -14.63
N HIS A 666 -8.87 32.99 -15.95
CA HIS A 666 -10.14 33.04 -16.66
C HIS A 666 -11.14 32.03 -16.08
N ARG A 667 -10.66 30.84 -15.73
CA ARG A 667 -11.49 29.84 -15.06
C ARG A 667 -11.95 30.29 -13.68
N SER A 668 -11.04 30.85 -12.88
CA SER A 668 -11.38 31.41 -11.58
C SER A 668 -12.44 32.52 -11.65
N PHE A 669 -12.30 33.47 -12.58
CA PHE A 669 -13.29 34.55 -12.74
C PHE A 669 -14.67 34.03 -13.12
N SER A 670 -14.72 33.07 -14.04
CA SER A 670 -15.96 32.38 -14.41
C SER A 670 -16.55 31.57 -13.26
N ARG A 671 -15.72 31.00 -12.38
CA ARG A 671 -16.18 30.27 -11.19
C ARG A 671 -16.79 31.21 -10.14
N ALA A 672 -16.19 32.37 -9.91
CA ALA A 672 -16.66 33.35 -8.94
C ALA A 672 -17.98 34.04 -9.32
N SER A 673 -18.19 34.33 -10.61
CA SER A 673 -19.37 35.06 -11.09
C SER A 673 -20.71 34.34 -10.82
N PHE A 674 -20.69 33.04 -10.55
CA PHE A 674 -21.90 32.25 -10.32
C PHE A 674 -22.34 32.11 -8.85
N PHE A 675 -21.43 32.37 -7.91
CA PHE A 675 -21.75 32.38 -6.48
C PHE A 675 -22.77 33.47 -6.09
N GLY A 676 -23.10 34.38 -7.02
CA GLY A 676 -24.12 35.43 -6.88
C GLY A 676 -25.58 35.03 -7.16
N VAL A 677 -25.87 33.82 -7.65
CA VAL A 677 -27.22 33.39 -8.06
C VAL A 677 -27.93 32.61 -6.94
N LYS A 678 -29.15 33.01 -6.54
CA LYS A 678 -29.91 32.36 -5.45
C LYS A 678 -30.27 30.90 -5.79
N CYS A 679 -29.91 29.97 -4.89
CA CYS A 679 -30.26 28.55 -4.97
C CYS A 679 -31.74 28.29 -4.63
N VAL A 680 -32.41 27.43 -5.41
CA VAL A 680 -33.79 26.99 -5.21
C VAL A 680 -33.82 25.55 -4.66
N HIS A 681 -34.73 25.28 -3.72
CA HIS A 681 -34.91 24.05 -2.93
C HIS A 681 -35.29 22.78 -3.74
N SER A 682 -34.32 22.12 -4.36
CA SER A 682 -34.39 20.68 -4.67
C SER A 682 -32.97 20.11 -4.70
N ILE A 683 -32.77 18.80 -4.85
CA ILE A 683 -31.44 18.16 -4.97
C ILE A 683 -30.79 18.60 -6.29
N LYS A 684 -30.27 19.83 -6.24
CA LYS A 684 -29.55 20.58 -7.25
C LYS A 684 -28.31 21.06 -6.53
N SER A 685 -27.15 20.47 -6.83
CA SER A 685 -25.88 21.01 -6.35
C SER A 685 -25.46 22.13 -7.30
N THR A 686 -25.79 23.37 -6.99
CA THR A 686 -25.47 24.53 -7.85
C THR A 686 -24.01 24.95 -7.66
N LEU A 687 -23.09 24.32 -8.40
CA LEU A 687 -21.62 24.44 -8.22
C LEU A 687 -20.93 24.56 -9.58
N THR A 688 -19.61 24.47 -9.75
CA THR A 688 -18.94 24.86 -11.02
C THR A 688 -17.90 23.83 -11.45
N PRO A 689 -18.08 23.07 -12.54
CA PRO A 689 -17.05 22.41 -13.30
C PRO A 689 -16.60 23.41 -14.33
N ASN A 690 -15.81 24.36 -13.88
CA ASN A 690 -15.00 25.09 -14.81
C ASN A 690 -13.78 24.24 -15.18
N GLU A 691 -14.03 23.10 -15.82
CA GLU A 691 -13.05 22.08 -16.21
C GLU A 691 -12.13 21.53 -15.07
N GLY A 692 -12.25 22.04 -13.84
CA GLY A 692 -11.47 21.67 -12.66
C GLY A 692 -10.01 22.13 -12.70
N GLU A 693 -9.42 22.40 -11.53
CA GLU A 693 -7.97 22.64 -11.40
C GLU A 693 -7.21 21.35 -11.06
N PHE A 694 -7.87 20.40 -10.41
CA PHE A 694 -7.26 19.15 -9.97
C PHE A 694 -8.09 17.93 -10.37
N LEU A 695 -7.40 16.89 -10.81
CA LEU A 695 -7.96 15.62 -11.25
C LEU A 695 -7.58 14.51 -10.29
N MET A 696 -8.49 13.56 -10.13
CA MET A 696 -8.24 12.29 -9.46
C MET A 696 -8.45 11.14 -10.43
N LYS A 697 -7.51 10.19 -10.41
CA LYS A 697 -7.69 8.90 -11.08
C LYS A 697 -8.40 7.94 -10.14
N ILE A 698 -9.59 7.49 -10.55
CA ILE A 698 -10.40 6.51 -9.81
C ILE A 698 -10.80 5.38 -10.76
N SER A 699 -11.29 4.27 -10.22
CA SER A 699 -11.90 3.21 -11.03
C SER A 699 -13.33 2.96 -10.56
N ILE A 700 -14.26 2.72 -11.49
CA ILE A 700 -15.69 2.54 -11.19
C ILE A 700 -16.15 1.18 -11.74
N GLY A 701 -16.93 0.45 -10.94
CA GLY A 701 -17.59 -0.80 -11.36
C GLY A 701 -16.89 -2.09 -10.93
N THR A 702 -17.55 -3.21 -11.21
CA THR A 702 -17.01 -4.57 -11.04
C THR A 702 -17.23 -5.39 -12.32
N PRO A 703 -16.17 -5.59 -13.15
CA PRO A 703 -14.78 -5.21 -12.92
C PRO A 703 -14.53 -3.69 -12.96
N PRO A 704 -13.49 -3.19 -12.26
CA PRO A 704 -13.19 -1.76 -12.19
C PRO A 704 -12.69 -1.20 -13.52
N ILE A 705 -13.19 -0.03 -13.90
CA ILE A 705 -12.78 0.72 -15.10
C ILE A 705 -12.18 2.06 -14.68
N ASP A 706 -10.93 2.30 -15.09
CA ASP A 706 -10.22 3.55 -14.80
C ASP A 706 -10.89 4.76 -15.46
N THR A 707 -10.97 5.84 -14.69
CA THR A 707 -11.55 7.12 -15.10
C THR A 707 -10.86 8.30 -14.41
N PHE A 708 -10.86 9.44 -15.10
CA PHE A 708 -10.38 10.70 -14.53
C PHE A 708 -11.60 11.58 -14.21
N VAL A 709 -11.62 12.10 -12.99
CA VAL A 709 -12.69 12.96 -12.48
C VAL A 709 -12.10 14.22 -11.86
N ILE A 710 -12.85 15.31 -11.92
CA ILE A 710 -12.47 16.58 -11.28
C ILE A 710 -12.68 16.45 -9.78
N ALA A 711 -11.67 16.78 -8.98
CA ALA A 711 -11.75 16.80 -7.52
C ALA A 711 -12.14 18.19 -7.02
N ASP A 712 -13.24 18.29 -6.28
CA ASP A 712 -13.82 19.59 -5.98
C ASP A 712 -14.43 19.67 -4.57
N THR A 713 -13.79 20.43 -3.66
CA THR A 713 -14.31 20.76 -2.32
C THR A 713 -15.52 21.68 -2.35
N GLY A 714 -15.73 22.37 -3.48
CA GLY A 714 -16.93 23.12 -3.74
C GLY A 714 -18.12 22.22 -4.06
N SER A 715 -17.93 20.97 -4.51
CA SER A 715 -19.00 20.10 -5.05
C SER A 715 -19.51 19.03 -4.08
N ASP A 716 -20.84 18.83 -4.00
CA ASP A 716 -21.45 17.76 -3.18
C ASP A 716 -21.58 16.43 -3.96
N LEU A 717 -22.36 16.37 -5.04
CA LEU A 717 -22.61 15.11 -5.74
C LEU A 717 -21.39 14.60 -6.52
N THR A 718 -20.97 13.36 -6.24
CA THR A 718 -20.07 12.59 -7.12
C THR A 718 -20.86 12.02 -8.30
N TRP A 719 -20.40 12.18 -9.54
CA TRP A 719 -21.08 11.67 -10.75
C TRP A 719 -20.11 11.40 -11.91
N THR A 720 -20.54 10.58 -12.88
CA THR A 720 -19.82 10.31 -14.14
C THR A 720 -20.82 10.11 -15.30
N GLN A 721 -20.38 10.26 -16.55
CA GLN A 721 -21.24 9.93 -17.71
C GLN A 721 -21.51 8.42 -17.80
N CYS A 722 -22.76 8.07 -18.12
CA CYS A 722 -23.26 6.71 -18.17
C CYS A 722 -23.98 6.37 -19.49
N LYS A 723 -23.90 5.10 -19.90
CA LYS A 723 -24.73 4.57 -21.00
C LYS A 723 -26.13 4.17 -20.50
N PRO A 724 -27.20 4.39 -21.30
CA PRO A 724 -27.20 5.11 -22.57
C PRO A 724 -26.99 6.60 -22.35
N CYS A 725 -26.18 7.25 -23.19
CA CYS A 725 -26.11 8.70 -23.15
C CYS A 725 -27.04 9.31 -24.19
N VAL A 726 -27.85 10.28 -23.75
CA VAL A 726 -28.75 11.08 -24.59
C VAL A 726 -27.97 12.23 -25.22
N ASN A 727 -27.40 13.11 -24.39
CA ASN A 727 -26.55 14.22 -24.83
C ASN A 727 -25.30 14.23 -23.93
N CYS A 728 -24.12 13.82 -24.42
CA CYS A 728 -22.89 13.79 -23.62
C CYS A 728 -21.79 14.56 -24.31
N PHE A 729 -20.90 15.18 -23.53
CA PHE A 729 -19.62 15.60 -24.03
C PHE A 729 -18.77 14.36 -24.38
N LYS A 730 -17.89 14.52 -25.38
CA LYS A 730 -16.94 13.45 -25.74
C LYS A 730 -15.99 13.24 -24.57
N GLN A 731 -15.67 11.99 -24.23
CA GLN A 731 -14.63 11.64 -23.26
C GLN A 731 -13.64 10.64 -23.86
N LEU A 732 -12.37 10.71 -23.44
CA LEU A 732 -11.26 9.86 -23.90
C LEU A 732 -11.37 8.44 -23.31
N THR A 733 -11.71 8.35 -22.03
CA THR A 733 -12.01 7.08 -21.36
C THR A 733 -13.37 6.56 -21.80
N PRO A 734 -13.61 5.24 -21.79
CA PRO A 734 -14.94 4.70 -22.13
C PRO A 734 -16.03 5.21 -21.18
N ILE A 735 -17.16 5.67 -21.74
CA ILE A 735 -18.36 6.02 -20.95
C ILE A 735 -18.78 4.79 -20.13
N PHE A 736 -18.97 4.98 -18.83
CA PHE A 736 -19.33 3.92 -17.91
C PHE A 736 -20.64 3.24 -18.37
N ASN A 737 -20.63 1.91 -18.46
CA ASN A 737 -21.82 1.15 -18.85
C ASN A 737 -22.34 0.38 -17.64
N PRO A 738 -23.43 0.84 -17.00
CA PRO A 738 -24.04 0.16 -15.86
C PRO A 738 -24.28 -1.33 -16.08
N LYS A 739 -24.62 -1.75 -17.31
CA LYS A 739 -24.90 -3.16 -17.65
C LYS A 739 -23.68 -4.06 -17.56
N ASN A 740 -22.47 -3.49 -17.59
CA ASN A 740 -21.22 -4.24 -17.57
C ASN A 740 -20.64 -4.37 -16.14
N SER A 741 -21.28 -3.74 -15.14
CA SER A 741 -20.85 -3.80 -13.76
C SER A 741 -21.79 -4.67 -12.94
N SER A 742 -21.24 -5.67 -12.26
CA SER A 742 -22.00 -6.58 -11.37
C SER A 742 -22.38 -5.94 -10.03
N SER A 743 -21.74 -4.82 -9.66
CA SER A 743 -22.00 -4.08 -8.41
C SER A 743 -22.93 -2.87 -8.58
N TYR A 744 -23.31 -2.53 -9.82
CA TYR A 744 -24.23 -1.43 -10.11
C TYR A 744 -25.65 -1.72 -9.60
N LYS A 745 -26.25 -0.76 -8.90
CA LYS A 745 -27.65 -0.84 -8.45
C LYS A 745 -28.34 0.51 -8.63
N THR A 746 -29.48 0.52 -9.31
CA THR A 746 -30.33 1.72 -9.36
C THR A 746 -31.06 1.91 -8.04
N ILE A 747 -31.17 3.15 -7.57
CA ILE A 747 -31.96 3.43 -6.37
C ILE A 747 -33.41 3.80 -6.70
N GLY A 748 -34.32 3.32 -5.88
CA GLY A 748 -35.73 3.66 -5.97
C GLY A 748 -36.10 4.90 -5.18
N CYS A 749 -37.33 5.38 -5.36
CA CYS A 749 -37.77 6.66 -4.78
C CYS A 749 -38.00 6.64 -3.26
N HIS A 750 -37.95 5.45 -2.66
CA HIS A 750 -38.02 5.26 -1.21
C HIS A 750 -36.72 5.67 -0.51
N TYR A 751 -35.63 5.89 -1.25
CA TYR A 751 -34.38 6.40 -0.67
C TYR A 751 -34.60 7.79 -0.07
N LYS A 752 -34.06 8.04 1.13
CA LYS A 752 -34.22 9.33 1.84
C LYS A 752 -33.72 10.52 1.03
N LEU A 753 -32.63 10.33 0.28
CA LEU A 753 -32.05 11.29 -0.66
C LEU A 753 -32.83 11.38 -1.98
N CYS A 754 -34.00 10.76 -2.10
CA CYS A 754 -34.82 10.77 -3.32
C CYS A 754 -36.25 11.30 -3.10
N GLN A 755 -36.54 11.86 -1.94
CA GLN A 755 -37.90 12.28 -1.60
C GLN A 755 -38.29 13.53 -2.39
N GLY A 756 -39.47 13.50 -3.03
CA GLY A 756 -40.07 14.65 -3.73
C GLY A 756 -40.20 14.47 -5.26
N SER A 757 -40.17 15.59 -5.99
CA SER A 757 -40.43 15.70 -7.44
C SER A 757 -39.36 15.07 -8.35
N LEU A 758 -38.29 14.53 -7.78
CA LEU A 758 -37.15 13.94 -8.49
C LEU A 758 -37.35 12.45 -8.81
N CYS A 759 -38.41 11.85 -8.26
CA CYS A 759 -38.80 10.48 -8.54
C CYS A 759 -39.60 10.37 -9.84
N ASN A 760 -39.17 9.52 -10.77
CA ASN A 760 -39.98 9.13 -11.93
C ASN A 760 -39.89 7.62 -12.16
N ASN A 761 -41.04 6.93 -12.32
CA ASN A 761 -41.09 5.48 -12.57
C ASN A 761 -40.26 4.63 -11.58
N ASN A 762 -40.31 4.98 -10.30
CA ASN A 762 -39.50 4.36 -9.24
C ASN A 762 -37.97 4.44 -9.47
N ARG A 763 -37.51 5.43 -10.26
CA ARG A 763 -36.10 5.81 -10.39
C ARG A 763 -35.88 7.16 -9.76
N CYS A 764 -34.75 7.27 -9.07
CA CYS A 764 -34.32 8.54 -8.52
C CYS A 764 -33.55 9.35 -9.54
N ASN A 765 -34.14 10.41 -10.07
CA ASN A 765 -33.41 11.30 -10.97
C ASN A 765 -32.68 12.38 -10.19
N TYR A 766 -31.61 12.89 -10.78
CA TYR A 766 -30.95 14.09 -10.31
C TYR A 766 -30.73 15.06 -11.48
N GLU A 767 -30.66 16.34 -11.14
CA GLU A 767 -30.28 17.40 -12.05
C GLU A 767 -29.29 18.29 -11.30
N VAL A 768 -28.14 18.49 -11.90
CA VAL A 768 -27.13 19.41 -11.40
C VAL A 768 -26.82 20.37 -12.52
N SER A 769 -27.00 21.66 -12.23
CA SER A 769 -26.61 22.75 -13.11
C SER A 769 -25.49 23.51 -12.46
N TYR A 770 -24.58 23.98 -13.30
CA TYR A 770 -23.34 24.52 -12.87
C TYR A 770 -23.11 25.95 -13.32
N GLY A 771 -22.11 26.60 -12.74
CA GLY A 771 -21.96 28.05 -12.85
C GLY A 771 -21.41 28.62 -14.14
N ASP A 772 -20.72 27.79 -14.88
CA ASP A 772 -20.36 27.98 -16.26
C ASP A 772 -21.50 27.60 -17.23
N LEU A 773 -22.72 27.37 -16.70
CA LEU A 773 -23.90 26.86 -17.39
C LEU A 773 -23.79 25.39 -17.86
N SER A 774 -22.75 24.66 -17.44
CA SER A 774 -22.70 23.22 -17.64
C SER A 774 -23.81 22.52 -16.85
N HIS A 775 -24.17 21.31 -17.25
CA HIS A 775 -25.12 20.50 -16.50
C HIS A 775 -24.82 19.02 -16.58
N THR A 776 -25.38 18.28 -15.64
CA THR A 776 -25.51 16.83 -15.66
C THR A 776 -26.89 16.43 -15.14
N MET A 777 -27.56 15.55 -15.87
CA MET A 777 -28.84 14.98 -15.52
C MET A 777 -28.78 13.47 -15.71
N GLY A 778 -29.38 12.73 -14.80
CA GLY A 778 -29.36 11.28 -14.85
C GLY A 778 -30.11 10.65 -13.69
N ASP A 779 -29.77 9.40 -13.39
CA ASP A 779 -30.27 8.72 -12.20
C ASP A 779 -29.22 8.57 -11.12
N LEU A 780 -29.64 8.72 -9.86
CA LEU A 780 -28.82 8.36 -8.72
C LEU A 780 -28.78 6.84 -8.63
N SER A 781 -27.57 6.32 -8.49
CA SER A 781 -27.29 4.91 -8.46
C SER A 781 -26.21 4.60 -7.45
N ILE A 782 -26.04 3.33 -7.16
CA ILE A 782 -25.05 2.81 -6.22
C ILE A 782 -24.02 2.01 -7.01
N GLU A 783 -22.75 2.20 -6.70
CA GLU A 783 -21.64 1.49 -7.32
C GLU A 783 -20.45 1.34 -6.37
N THR A 784 -19.52 0.46 -6.72
CA THR A 784 -18.20 0.33 -6.10
C THR A 784 -17.20 1.26 -6.78
N PHE A 785 -16.58 2.13 -5.98
CA PHE A 785 -15.49 3.00 -6.40
C PHE A 785 -14.17 2.43 -5.88
N THR A 786 -13.15 2.37 -6.72
CA THR A 786 -11.81 1.89 -6.36
C THR A 786 -10.80 3.01 -6.53
N PHE A 787 -9.97 3.21 -5.51
CA PHE A 787 -8.95 4.26 -5.47
C PHE A 787 -7.57 3.60 -5.49
N ALA A 788 -6.74 3.95 -6.47
CA ALA A 788 -5.36 3.46 -6.53
C ALA A 788 -4.50 4.29 -5.57
N SER A 789 -4.21 3.78 -4.37
CA SER A 789 -3.39 4.52 -3.42
C SER A 789 -1.96 4.70 -3.94
N SER A 790 -1.36 5.86 -3.69
CA SER A 790 0.06 6.12 -3.97
C SER A 790 1.00 5.16 -3.20
N SER A 791 0.49 4.45 -2.18
CA SER A 791 1.20 3.35 -1.51
C SER A 791 1.16 2.02 -2.28
N GLY A 792 0.55 1.97 -3.48
CA GLY A 792 0.39 0.76 -4.29
C GLY A 792 -0.77 -0.17 -3.90
N LYS A 793 -1.57 0.20 -2.88
CA LYS A 793 -2.76 -0.57 -2.43
C LYS A 793 -4.03 0.03 -3.05
N HIS A 794 -4.79 -0.76 -3.79
CA HIS A 794 -6.13 -0.34 -4.24
C HIS A 794 -7.11 -0.38 -3.06
N VAL A 795 -7.91 0.67 -2.90
CA VAL A 795 -8.97 0.79 -1.88
C VAL A 795 -10.31 0.77 -2.59
N SER A 796 -11.04 -0.34 -2.51
CA SER A 796 -12.39 -0.46 -3.07
C SER A 796 -13.43 -0.18 -2.01
N ILE A 797 -14.36 0.72 -2.31
CA ILE A 797 -15.42 1.16 -1.43
C ILE A 797 -16.75 0.86 -2.11
N PRO A 798 -17.48 -0.18 -1.65
CA PRO A 798 -18.76 -0.54 -2.21
C PRO A 798 -19.85 0.41 -1.73
N ASN A 799 -20.98 0.35 -2.42
CA ASN A 799 -22.21 1.04 -2.04
C ASN A 799 -22.14 2.58 -2.03
N ILE A 800 -21.29 3.17 -2.88
CA ILE A 800 -21.23 4.62 -3.06
C ILE A 800 -22.41 5.08 -3.92
N LEU A 801 -23.21 5.99 -3.36
CA LEU A 801 -24.21 6.75 -4.07
C LEU A 801 -23.52 7.75 -5.02
N PHE A 802 -23.86 7.70 -6.30
CA PHE A 802 -23.32 8.61 -7.30
C PHE A 802 -24.36 8.92 -8.37
N GLY A 803 -24.15 10.01 -9.09
CA GLY A 803 -24.93 10.36 -10.27
C GLY A 803 -24.45 9.60 -11.51
N CYS A 804 -25.34 8.80 -12.09
CA CYS A 804 -25.13 8.18 -13.39
C CYS A 804 -25.70 9.09 -14.48
N GLY A 805 -24.85 9.94 -15.06
CA GLY A 805 -25.27 11.04 -15.92
C GLY A 805 -25.56 10.61 -17.35
N HIS A 806 -26.78 10.88 -17.82
CA HIS A 806 -27.26 10.53 -19.17
C HIS A 806 -27.41 11.75 -20.10
N ASP A 807 -27.49 12.96 -19.54
CA ASP A 807 -27.45 14.22 -20.27
C ASP A 807 -26.44 15.15 -19.58
N ASN A 808 -25.24 15.29 -20.16
CA ASN A 808 -24.13 16.06 -19.63
C ASN A 808 -23.56 16.95 -20.74
N SER A 809 -23.63 18.26 -20.55
CA SER A 809 -23.12 19.22 -21.55
C SER A 809 -22.58 20.48 -20.88
N GLY A 810 -21.90 21.32 -21.66
CA GLY A 810 -21.29 22.56 -21.20
C GLY A 810 -19.79 22.61 -21.52
N THR A 811 -18.98 23.12 -20.60
CA THR A 811 -17.54 23.35 -20.79
C THR A 811 -16.68 22.10 -20.57
N PHE A 812 -17.26 20.94 -20.26
CA PHE A 812 -16.51 19.70 -20.11
C PHE A 812 -15.75 19.32 -21.38
N THR A 813 -14.48 18.94 -21.22
CA THR A 813 -13.65 18.42 -22.32
C THR A 813 -13.56 16.89 -22.28
N ASN A 814 -12.86 16.34 -23.27
CA ASN A 814 -12.64 14.91 -23.37
C ASN A 814 -11.70 14.30 -22.33
N ALA A 815 -10.99 15.10 -21.55
CA ALA A 815 -10.01 14.60 -20.59
C ALA A 815 -10.60 14.23 -19.21
N THR A 816 -11.89 14.52 -18.95
CA THR A 816 -12.61 14.11 -17.74
C THR A 816 -13.82 13.22 -18.07
N SER A 817 -14.36 12.54 -17.07
CA SER A 817 -15.62 11.79 -17.15
C SER A 817 -16.71 12.30 -16.20
N GLY A 818 -16.39 13.23 -15.30
CA GLY A 818 -17.30 13.73 -14.28
C GLY A 818 -16.58 14.43 -13.11
N ILE A 819 -17.22 14.45 -11.94
CA ILE A 819 -16.73 15.13 -10.73
C ILE A 819 -16.79 14.17 -9.54
N ILE A 820 -15.77 14.20 -8.69
CA ILE A 820 -15.81 13.64 -7.33
C ILE A 820 -16.03 14.77 -6.33
N GLY A 821 -17.20 14.77 -5.68
CA GLY A 821 -17.61 15.82 -4.76
C GLY A 821 -16.96 15.63 -3.40
N LEU A 822 -16.18 16.62 -2.96
CA LEU A 822 -15.49 16.66 -1.67
C LEU A 822 -16.15 17.65 -0.67
N GLY A 823 -17.31 18.20 -0.99
CA GLY A 823 -18.06 19.14 -0.18
C GLY A 823 -18.64 18.54 1.12
N GLY A 824 -19.23 19.40 1.95
CA GLY A 824 -19.76 19.04 3.27
C GLY A 824 -21.16 18.43 3.27
N GLY A 825 -21.80 18.25 2.11
CA GLY A 825 -23.14 17.69 1.99
C GLY A 825 -23.18 16.15 2.03
N ASN A 826 -24.38 15.58 2.13
CA ASN A 826 -24.54 14.14 2.33
C ASN A 826 -24.23 13.30 1.08
N ALA A 827 -24.22 13.92 -0.10
CA ALA A 827 -23.93 13.23 -1.37
C ALA A 827 -22.43 13.20 -1.68
N SER A 828 -21.60 13.92 -0.91
CA SER A 828 -20.15 13.91 -1.09
C SER A 828 -19.50 12.59 -0.74
N ILE A 829 -18.43 12.26 -1.45
CA ILE A 829 -17.71 11.00 -1.22
C ILE A 829 -17.17 10.96 0.21
N VAL A 830 -16.73 12.11 0.76
CA VAL A 830 -16.14 12.18 2.11
C VAL A 830 -17.16 11.88 3.21
N ASN A 831 -18.42 12.31 3.04
CA ASN A 831 -19.48 12.00 3.99
C ASN A 831 -20.06 10.59 3.78
N GLN A 832 -20.08 10.09 2.55
CA GLN A 832 -20.45 8.70 2.30
C GLN A 832 -19.42 7.71 2.89
N MET A 833 -18.14 8.07 2.86
CA MET A 833 -17.05 7.27 3.42
C MET A 833 -16.83 7.49 4.93
N HIS A 834 -17.61 8.33 5.61
CA HIS A 834 -17.28 8.87 6.93
C HIS A 834 -16.98 7.82 8.03
N HIS A 835 -17.55 6.61 7.94
CA HIS A 835 -17.22 5.51 8.84
C HIS A 835 -15.79 4.99 8.60
N GLY A 836 -15.43 4.73 7.34
CA GLY A 836 -14.12 4.21 6.94
C GLY A 836 -13.00 5.25 6.96
N ILE A 837 -13.31 6.54 6.79
CA ILE A 837 -12.31 7.63 6.85
C ILE A 837 -12.44 8.48 8.12
N LYS A 838 -13.22 8.05 9.11
CA LYS A 838 -13.51 8.80 10.35
C LYS A 838 -13.98 10.26 10.13
N GLY A 839 -14.50 10.60 8.96
CA GLY A 839 -14.86 11.97 8.58
C GLY A 839 -13.67 12.91 8.42
N LYS A 840 -12.48 12.38 8.07
CA LYS A 840 -11.24 13.14 7.92
C LYS A 840 -10.67 13.01 6.52
N PHE A 841 -10.28 14.13 5.92
CA PHE A 841 -9.49 14.16 4.70
C PHE A 841 -8.54 15.37 4.73
N SER A 842 -7.44 15.32 4.00
CA SER A 842 -6.49 16.44 3.90
C SER A 842 -5.88 16.50 2.52
N TYR A 843 -5.33 17.63 2.12
CA TYR A 843 -4.54 17.73 0.90
C TYR A 843 -3.34 18.66 1.06
N CYS A 844 -2.34 18.47 0.20
CA CYS A 844 -1.18 19.34 0.07
C CYS A 844 -1.05 19.72 -1.40
N LEU A 845 -1.28 20.99 -1.72
CA LEU A 845 -1.24 21.49 -3.10
C LEU A 845 0.15 22.06 -3.41
N ILE A 846 0.74 21.59 -4.51
CA ILE A 846 1.99 22.14 -5.04
C ILE A 846 1.67 23.51 -5.69
N PRO A 847 2.49 24.56 -5.43
CA PRO A 847 2.37 25.84 -6.12
C PRO A 847 2.38 25.70 -7.64
N LEU A 848 1.50 26.44 -8.30
CA LEU A 848 1.30 26.36 -9.75
C LEU A 848 2.58 26.63 -10.52
N GLU A 849 3.42 27.56 -10.07
CA GLU A 849 4.68 27.93 -10.73
C GLU A 849 5.67 26.75 -10.76
N LEU A 850 5.72 25.93 -9.71
CA LEU A 850 6.64 24.78 -9.61
C LEU A 850 6.20 23.57 -10.44
N LEU A 851 4.90 23.48 -10.73
CA LEU A 851 4.33 22.43 -11.58
C LEU A 851 4.64 22.63 -13.07
N LEU A 852 5.07 23.84 -13.45
CA LEU A 852 5.41 24.20 -14.83
C LEU A 852 6.85 23.81 -15.19
N ASP A 853 7.73 23.64 -14.19
CA ASP A 853 9.16 23.33 -14.36
C ASP A 853 9.56 21.90 -13.94
N SER A 854 8.73 21.18 -13.19
CA SER A 854 9.05 19.86 -12.64
C SER A 854 8.38 18.72 -13.43
N SER A 855 9.16 17.71 -13.82
CA SER A 855 8.66 16.76 -14.83
C SER A 855 7.66 15.72 -14.30
N ASN A 856 7.61 15.46 -12.99
CA ASN A 856 6.89 14.32 -12.39
C ASN A 856 6.22 14.60 -11.02
N ALA A 857 6.12 15.86 -10.55
CA ALA A 857 5.58 16.14 -9.22
C ALA A 857 4.03 16.18 -9.19
N THR A 858 3.41 15.57 -8.19
CA THR A 858 1.95 15.56 -7.98
C THR A 858 1.58 16.12 -6.62
N SER A 859 0.45 16.84 -6.56
CA SER A 859 -0.16 17.14 -5.27
C SER A 859 -0.76 15.86 -4.69
N HIS A 860 -1.02 15.83 -3.39
CA HIS A 860 -1.57 14.64 -2.74
C HIS A 860 -2.83 14.96 -1.92
N ILE A 861 -3.78 14.03 -1.92
CA ILE A 861 -4.96 14.03 -1.06
C ILE A 861 -4.96 12.76 -0.20
N ASN A 862 -5.23 12.93 1.10
CA ASN A 862 -5.23 11.88 2.09
C ASN A 862 -6.62 11.72 2.68
N PHE A 863 -6.98 10.50 3.03
CA PHE A 863 -8.23 10.18 3.73
C PHE A 863 -7.93 9.52 5.08
N GLY A 864 -8.85 9.69 6.02
CA GLY A 864 -8.84 9.11 7.36
C GLY A 864 -7.58 9.41 8.19
N ASP A 865 -6.87 8.40 8.68
CA ASP A 865 -5.74 8.59 9.58
C ASP A 865 -4.54 9.24 8.86
N ASN A 866 -4.34 8.98 7.56
CA ASN A 866 -3.35 9.72 6.74
C ASN A 866 -3.69 11.21 6.61
N ALA A 867 -4.95 11.57 6.86
CA ALA A 867 -5.41 12.95 6.78
C ALA A 867 -5.18 13.77 8.06
N VAL A 868 -4.69 13.15 9.14
CA VAL A 868 -4.51 13.84 10.42
C VAL A 868 -3.33 14.81 10.34
N VAL A 869 -3.64 16.10 10.36
CA VAL A 869 -2.64 17.16 10.40
C VAL A 869 -2.27 17.45 11.86
N SER A 870 -1.04 17.09 12.23
CA SER A 870 -0.52 17.23 13.59
C SER A 870 0.96 17.62 13.61
N GLY A 871 1.45 18.01 14.79
CA GLY A 871 2.83 18.40 15.03
C GLY A 871 2.99 19.87 15.44
N PRO A 872 4.26 20.32 15.60
CA PRO A 872 4.55 21.73 15.79
C PRO A 872 4.06 22.53 14.58
N ASP A 873 3.73 23.80 14.80
CA ASP A 873 3.31 24.77 13.77
C ASP A 873 1.92 24.51 13.14
N VAL A 874 1.17 23.52 13.64
CA VAL A 874 -0.22 23.32 13.24
C VAL A 874 -1.12 24.35 13.92
N ILE A 875 -1.83 25.12 13.11
CA ILE A 875 -2.89 26.03 13.57
C ILE A 875 -4.26 25.48 13.18
N SER A 876 -5.31 25.83 13.90
CA SER A 876 -6.66 25.31 13.62
C SER A 876 -7.76 26.35 13.80
N THR A 877 -8.72 26.36 12.90
CA THR A 877 -9.93 27.21 12.95
C THR A 877 -11.19 26.34 12.87
N PRO A 878 -12.30 26.75 13.49
CA PRO A 878 -13.59 26.07 13.31
C PRO A 878 -14.09 26.16 11.85
N ILE A 879 -14.76 25.09 11.42
CA ILE A 879 -15.61 25.05 10.23
C ILE A 879 -17.03 25.41 10.65
N TYR A 880 -17.64 26.38 9.98
CA TYR A 880 -19.00 26.84 10.24
C TYR A 880 -19.99 26.21 9.25
N LYS A 881 -21.15 25.82 9.75
CA LYS A 881 -22.26 25.31 8.92
C LYS A 881 -23.24 26.44 8.63
N LYS A 882 -23.69 26.55 7.37
CA LYS A 882 -24.77 27.43 6.94
C LYS A 882 -25.97 26.63 6.42
N GLU A 883 -27.03 27.31 6.00
CA GLU A 883 -28.24 26.69 5.44
C GLU A 883 -27.93 25.71 4.30
N SER A 884 -26.96 26.03 3.46
CA SER A 884 -26.38 25.06 2.51
C SER A 884 -25.19 24.35 3.17
N PRO A 885 -25.28 23.03 3.44
CA PRO A 885 -24.19 22.27 4.05
C PRO A 885 -23.06 21.92 3.08
N ILE A 886 -23.15 22.37 1.82
CA ILE A 886 -22.25 21.96 0.74
C ILE A 886 -20.84 22.51 0.93
N PHE A 887 -20.72 23.76 1.36
CA PHE A 887 -19.43 24.46 1.44
C PHE A 887 -18.81 24.40 2.83
N TYR A 888 -17.48 24.47 2.87
CA TYR A 888 -16.72 24.66 4.11
C TYR A 888 -16.53 26.16 4.37
N TYR A 889 -17.28 26.70 5.34
CA TYR A 889 -17.17 28.11 5.73
C TYR A 889 -16.16 28.30 6.86
N LEU A 890 -15.27 29.26 6.70
CA LEU A 890 -14.35 29.74 7.73
C LEU A 890 -14.73 31.17 8.12
N ASN A 891 -14.15 31.66 9.22
CA ASN A 891 -14.40 33.01 9.70
C ASN A 891 -13.11 33.84 9.72
N LEU A 892 -12.91 34.61 8.64
CA LEU A 892 -11.81 35.55 8.47
C LEU A 892 -12.11 36.85 9.21
N LYS A 893 -11.23 37.26 10.12
CA LYS A 893 -11.31 38.49 10.90
C LYS A 893 -10.65 39.68 10.19
N GLY A 894 -9.66 39.42 9.37
CA GLY A 894 -8.91 40.45 8.66
C GLY A 894 -7.58 39.94 8.11
N ILE A 895 -6.86 40.79 7.39
CA ILE A 895 -5.52 40.50 6.88
C ILE A 895 -4.56 41.57 7.38
N SER A 896 -3.43 41.15 7.95
CA SER A 896 -2.35 42.05 8.36
C SER A 896 -1.25 42.10 7.31
N ILE A 897 -0.72 43.30 7.07
CA ILE A 897 0.48 43.57 6.26
C ILE A 897 1.46 44.29 7.19
N GLY A 898 2.53 43.59 7.57
CA GLY A 898 3.44 44.03 8.63
C GLY A 898 2.69 44.20 9.96
N ASN A 899 2.60 45.44 10.47
CA ASN A 899 1.95 45.77 11.73
C ASN A 899 0.56 46.41 11.59
N LYS A 900 0.02 46.48 10.37
CA LYS A 900 -1.29 47.09 10.09
C LYS A 900 -2.27 46.04 9.63
N THR A 901 -3.49 46.09 10.13
CA THR A 901 -4.56 45.13 9.82
C THR A 901 -5.70 45.80 9.09
N VAL A 902 -6.17 45.18 8.01
CA VAL A 902 -7.46 45.49 7.39
C VAL A 902 -8.49 44.50 7.95
N GLU A 903 -9.46 45.02 8.71
CA GLU A 903 -10.52 44.21 9.30
C GLU A 903 -11.53 43.76 8.25
N PHE A 904 -11.95 42.49 8.33
CA PHE A 904 -13.01 41.95 7.50
C PHE A 904 -14.36 42.25 8.16
N LYS A 905 -15.05 43.27 7.64
CA LYS A 905 -16.38 43.67 8.12
C LYS A 905 -17.45 42.99 7.28
N SER A 906 -18.27 42.14 7.91
CA SER A 906 -19.48 41.63 7.28
C SER A 906 -20.48 42.77 7.02
N SER A 907 -21.35 42.59 6.03
CA SER A 907 -22.31 43.61 5.60
C SER A 907 -23.13 44.17 6.78
N PRO A 908 -23.45 45.48 6.86
CA PRO A 908 -24.14 46.10 8.00
C PRO A 908 -25.56 45.59 8.29
N ILE A 909 -26.08 44.64 7.51
CA ILE A 909 -27.47 44.18 7.51
C ILE A 909 -27.64 42.85 8.28
N SER A 910 -26.56 42.16 8.66
CA SER A 910 -26.65 40.89 9.39
C SER A 910 -26.95 41.10 10.89
N LEU A 911 -27.94 40.34 11.37
CA LEU A 911 -28.27 40.24 12.80
C LEU A 911 -27.11 39.59 13.58
N PRO A 912 -26.86 40.00 14.84
CA PRO A 912 -25.78 39.43 15.65
C PRO A 912 -26.00 37.92 15.84
N GLY A 913 -25.05 37.13 15.32
CA GLY A 913 -25.09 35.66 15.31
C GLY A 913 -25.09 35.04 13.91
N TYR A 914 -25.50 35.79 12.87
CA TYR A 914 -25.47 35.36 11.45
C TYR A 914 -24.15 35.66 10.72
N ASP A 915 -23.21 36.36 11.38
CA ASP A 915 -21.93 36.82 10.79
C ASP A 915 -20.81 35.77 10.74
N ARG A 916 -21.00 34.58 11.34
CA ARG A 916 -19.95 33.55 11.37
C ARG A 916 -19.94 32.74 10.07
N GLY A 917 -18.75 32.45 9.56
CA GLY A 917 -18.59 31.73 8.28
C GLY A 917 -18.64 32.67 7.08
N ASN A 918 -17.79 33.70 7.05
CA ASN A 918 -17.83 34.77 6.05
C ASN A 918 -16.99 34.50 4.78
N ILE A 919 -16.20 33.43 4.75
CA ILE A 919 -15.38 33.03 3.60
C ILE A 919 -15.47 31.52 3.39
N ILE A 920 -15.58 31.07 2.13
CA ILE A 920 -15.54 29.66 1.73
C ILE A 920 -14.10 29.29 1.42
N ILE A 921 -13.63 28.12 1.83
CA ILE A 921 -12.37 27.56 1.31
C ILE A 921 -12.68 26.58 0.17
N ASP A 922 -12.00 26.77 -0.96
CA ASP A 922 -12.31 26.01 -2.17
C ASP A 922 -11.05 25.68 -2.98
N SER A 923 -10.75 24.39 -3.16
CA SER A 923 -9.62 23.92 -3.98
C SER A 923 -9.87 24.07 -5.48
N GLY A 924 -11.14 24.18 -5.89
CA GLY A 924 -11.52 24.31 -7.30
C GLY A 924 -11.52 25.75 -7.83
N THR A 925 -11.33 26.75 -6.97
CA THR A 925 -11.19 28.17 -7.35
C THR A 925 -9.73 28.59 -7.22
N THR A 926 -9.13 29.18 -8.26
CA THR A 926 -7.71 29.56 -8.25
C THR A 926 -7.42 30.83 -7.43
N LEU A 927 -8.16 31.90 -7.69
CA LEU A 927 -7.98 33.22 -7.06
C LEU A 927 -8.75 33.33 -5.73
N THR A 928 -8.28 34.22 -4.85
CA THR A 928 -8.99 34.56 -3.61
C THR A 928 -9.92 35.75 -3.85
N TYR A 929 -11.21 35.59 -3.55
CA TYR A 929 -12.23 36.62 -3.72
C TYR A 929 -12.64 37.21 -2.37
N VAL A 930 -12.59 38.53 -2.26
CA VAL A 930 -12.99 39.27 -1.05
C VAL A 930 -13.93 40.42 -1.41
N PRO A 931 -14.70 40.97 -0.44
CA PRO A 931 -15.63 42.05 -0.72
C PRO A 931 -14.93 43.30 -1.23
N ASP A 932 -15.56 44.05 -2.13
CA ASP A 932 -14.95 45.20 -2.82
C ASP A 932 -14.34 46.21 -1.85
N VAL A 933 -15.08 46.55 -0.79
CA VAL A 933 -14.61 47.49 0.25
C VAL A 933 -13.38 46.95 0.99
N PHE A 934 -13.33 45.64 1.24
CA PHE A 934 -12.18 45.01 1.87
C PHE A 934 -10.97 44.99 0.92
N TYR A 935 -11.18 44.62 -0.35
CA TYR A 935 -10.15 44.63 -1.40
C TYR A 935 -9.51 46.01 -1.53
N LEU A 936 -10.30 47.08 -1.69
CA LEU A 936 -9.79 48.44 -1.88
C LEU A 936 -8.92 48.92 -0.70
N ASN A 937 -9.32 48.56 0.53
CA ASN A 937 -8.52 48.87 1.72
C ASN A 937 -7.23 48.07 1.78
N LEU A 938 -7.28 46.79 1.40
CA LEU A 938 -6.11 45.90 1.33
C LEU A 938 -5.12 46.36 0.27
N GLU A 939 -5.60 46.63 -0.94
CA GLU A 939 -4.82 47.17 -2.06
C GLU A 939 -4.12 48.47 -1.67
N SER A 940 -4.85 49.43 -1.08
CA SER A 940 -4.27 50.69 -0.61
C SER A 940 -3.17 50.50 0.43
N LEU A 941 -3.31 49.48 1.30
CA LEU A 941 -2.30 49.16 2.30
C LEU A 941 -1.08 48.48 1.66
N LEU A 942 -1.27 47.55 0.72
CA LEU A 942 -0.19 46.89 -0.03
C LEU A 942 0.64 47.91 -0.81
N MET A 943 0.00 48.82 -1.54
CA MET A 943 0.67 49.88 -2.31
C MET A 943 1.58 50.78 -1.46
N ARG A 944 1.25 50.97 -0.17
CA ARG A 944 2.06 51.76 0.76
C ARG A 944 3.14 50.96 1.47
N SER A 945 3.06 49.64 1.42
CA SER A 945 3.89 48.74 2.23
C SER A 945 4.90 47.93 1.40
N ILE A 946 4.66 47.77 0.09
CA ILE A 946 5.55 47.09 -0.84
C ILE A 946 6.53 48.11 -1.43
N ASN A 947 7.82 47.80 -1.37
CA ASN A 947 8.88 48.63 -1.93
C ASN A 947 9.33 48.08 -3.30
N ALA A 948 8.41 48.09 -4.27
CA ALA A 948 8.66 47.65 -5.65
C ALA A 948 8.00 48.62 -6.65
N THR A 949 8.53 48.69 -7.87
CA THR A 949 7.97 49.56 -8.92
C THR A 949 6.62 49.00 -9.37
N ARG A 950 5.54 49.74 -9.12
CA ARG A 950 4.21 49.37 -9.64
C ARG A 950 4.19 49.44 -11.17
N LYS A 951 3.54 48.48 -11.81
CA LYS A 951 3.25 48.51 -13.26
C LYS A 951 1.76 48.78 -13.46
N ASP A 952 1.45 49.78 -14.27
CA ASP A 952 0.07 50.11 -14.63
C ASP A 952 -0.40 49.21 -15.77
N GLY A 953 -1.60 48.65 -15.65
CA GLY A 953 -2.19 47.74 -16.63
C GLY A 953 -2.92 46.59 -15.94
N THR A 954 -3.66 45.82 -16.74
CA THR A 954 -4.34 44.60 -16.27
C THR A 954 -3.66 43.41 -16.92
N TYR A 955 -3.05 42.55 -16.11
CA TYR A 955 -2.29 41.38 -16.58
C TYR A 955 -3.03 40.10 -16.21
N GLY A 956 -3.54 39.37 -17.20
CA GLY A 956 -4.39 38.20 -16.99
C GLY A 956 -5.63 38.45 -16.12
N GLY A 957 -6.14 39.68 -16.09
CA GLY A 957 -7.28 40.10 -15.27
C GLY A 957 -6.94 40.59 -13.87
N LEU A 958 -5.65 40.73 -13.52
CA LEU A 958 -5.20 41.29 -12.24
C LEU A 958 -4.74 42.75 -12.38
N ASP A 959 -5.14 43.59 -11.43
CA ASP A 959 -4.94 45.05 -11.51
C ASP A 959 -3.79 45.59 -10.63
N LEU A 960 -3.37 44.86 -9.58
CA LEU A 960 -2.26 45.27 -8.72
C LEU A 960 -0.99 44.48 -9.05
N CYS A 961 -0.12 45.06 -9.87
CA CYS A 961 1.11 44.43 -10.35
C CYS A 961 2.37 45.27 -10.08
N TYR A 962 3.50 44.60 -9.97
CA TYR A 962 4.82 45.16 -9.67
C TYR A 962 5.90 44.55 -10.59
N GLU A 963 6.98 45.28 -10.76
CA GLU A 963 8.22 44.78 -11.37
C GLU A 963 8.86 43.72 -10.46
N SER A 964 9.19 42.57 -11.03
CA SER A 964 9.85 41.48 -10.33
C SER A 964 11.33 41.78 -10.08
N ASN A 965 11.90 41.19 -9.02
CA ASN A 965 13.34 41.07 -8.88
C ASN A 965 13.91 39.97 -9.81
N GLU A 966 15.23 39.76 -9.77
CA GLU A 966 15.95 38.76 -10.61
C GLU A 966 15.44 37.32 -10.44
N ASN A 967 14.76 37.03 -9.33
CA ASN A 967 14.20 35.71 -9.03
C ASN A 967 12.71 35.60 -9.44
N GLY A 968 12.16 36.55 -10.19
CA GLY A 968 10.76 36.53 -10.62
C GLY A 968 9.74 36.77 -9.49
N THR A 969 10.17 37.34 -8.35
CA THR A 969 9.30 37.60 -7.18
C THR A 969 9.40 39.06 -6.71
N ILE A 970 8.73 39.40 -5.61
CA ILE A 970 8.80 40.71 -4.97
C ILE A 970 8.97 40.60 -3.45
N ASP A 971 9.67 41.57 -2.85
CA ASP A 971 9.80 41.66 -1.40
C ASP A 971 8.52 42.27 -0.81
N VAL A 972 7.77 41.45 -0.07
CA VAL A 972 6.55 41.86 0.61
C VAL A 972 6.75 41.78 2.13
N PRO A 973 6.19 42.72 2.91
CA PRO A 973 6.12 42.57 4.35
C PRO A 973 5.39 41.29 4.73
N LYS A 974 5.59 40.81 5.96
CA LYS A 974 4.86 39.66 6.50
C LYS A 974 3.34 39.86 6.34
N ILE A 975 2.67 38.90 5.70
CA ILE A 975 1.23 38.92 5.48
C ILE A 975 0.58 37.77 6.25
N VAL A 976 -0.47 38.10 7.02
CA VAL A 976 -1.15 37.13 7.88
C VAL A 976 -2.66 37.25 7.70
N ALA A 977 -3.31 36.16 7.29
CA ALA A 977 -4.76 36.04 7.29
C ALA A 977 -5.23 35.56 8.67
N HIS A 978 -5.98 36.41 9.38
CA HIS A 978 -6.43 36.14 10.73
C HIS A 978 -7.79 35.45 10.70
N PHE A 979 -7.84 34.16 11.02
CA PHE A 979 -9.07 33.41 11.20
C PHE A 979 -9.48 33.36 12.68
N THR A 980 -10.58 32.68 12.97
CA THR A 980 -10.96 32.41 14.36
C THR A 980 -10.04 31.34 14.94
N ASN A 981 -9.23 31.72 15.93
CA ASN A 981 -8.26 30.86 16.63
C ASN A 981 -7.05 30.40 15.79
N ALA A 982 -6.84 30.97 14.61
CA ALA A 982 -5.72 30.66 13.75
C ALA A 982 -5.23 31.90 13.02
N ASP A 983 -3.91 32.08 12.97
CA ASP A 983 -3.24 33.14 12.21
C ASP A 983 -2.41 32.47 11.11
N LEU A 984 -2.90 32.54 9.87
CA LEU A 984 -2.29 31.90 8.72
C LEU A 984 -1.30 32.88 8.06
N GLU A 985 -0.01 32.67 8.28
CA GLU A 985 1.05 33.42 7.61
C GLU A 985 1.19 32.97 6.16
N LEU A 986 1.02 33.89 5.22
CA LEU A 986 1.03 33.63 3.78
C LEU A 986 2.38 34.06 3.20
N SER A 987 3.02 33.16 2.46
CA SER A 987 4.24 33.47 1.72
C SER A 987 3.92 34.31 0.48
N THR A 988 4.92 34.95 -0.13
CA THR A 988 4.73 35.75 -1.36
C THR A 988 4.03 34.94 -2.45
N SER A 989 4.41 33.69 -2.68
CA SER A 989 3.80 32.83 -3.71
C SER A 989 2.35 32.42 -3.42
N ASN A 990 1.85 32.63 -2.20
CA ASN A 990 0.44 32.39 -1.88
C ASN A 990 -0.49 33.53 -2.34
N ILE A 991 0.05 34.72 -2.53
CA ILE A 991 -0.72 35.97 -2.73
C ILE A 991 -0.27 36.76 -3.95
N PHE A 992 0.90 36.44 -4.50
CA PHE A 992 1.49 37.08 -5.66
C PHE A 992 2.00 36.00 -6.62
N THR A 993 1.73 36.16 -7.91
CA THR A 993 2.25 35.26 -8.95
C THR A 993 2.83 36.04 -10.11
N GLN A 994 3.77 35.45 -10.83
CA GLN A 994 4.41 36.06 -11.98
C GLN A 994 3.54 35.84 -13.23
N MET A 995 3.00 36.92 -13.78
CA MET A 995 2.06 36.88 -14.92
C MET A 995 2.75 36.95 -16.28
N GLU A 996 3.90 37.62 -16.33
CA GLU A 996 4.77 37.72 -17.48
C GLU A 996 6.22 37.86 -16.97
N GLU A 997 7.20 37.68 -17.86
CA GLU A 997 8.60 37.91 -17.50
C GLU A 997 8.78 39.34 -16.95
N GLY A 998 9.27 39.45 -15.71
CA GLY A 998 9.42 40.75 -15.04
C GLY A 998 8.20 41.31 -14.31
N ILE A 999 7.03 40.65 -14.31
CA ILE A 999 5.77 41.21 -13.77
C ILE A 999 5.10 40.26 -12.77
N VAL A 1000 4.94 40.70 -11.52
CA VAL A 1000 4.27 39.94 -10.44
C VAL A 1000 2.99 40.65 -10.00
N CYS A 1001 1.88 39.93 -9.88
CA CYS A 1001 0.55 40.49 -9.61
C CYS A 1001 -0.14 39.85 -8.41
N LEU A 1002 -0.94 40.64 -7.69
CA LEU A 1002 -1.75 40.22 -6.54
C LEU A 1002 -2.88 39.28 -6.97
N THR A 1003 -3.01 38.12 -6.32
CA THR A 1003 -4.00 37.07 -6.65
C THR A 1003 -5.25 37.12 -5.77
N ILE A 1004 -5.36 38.12 -4.90
CA ILE A 1004 -6.59 38.50 -4.20
C ILE A 1004 -7.31 39.51 -5.08
N VAL A 1005 -8.58 39.27 -5.39
CA VAL A 1005 -9.38 40.08 -6.32
C VAL A 1005 -10.74 40.45 -5.72
N PRO A 1006 -11.39 41.53 -6.19
CA PRO A 1006 -12.74 41.88 -5.76
C PRO A 1006 -13.76 40.83 -6.23
N GLY A 1007 -14.60 40.36 -5.31
CA GLY A 1007 -15.67 39.38 -5.55
C GLY A 1007 -17.09 39.95 -5.50
N GLY A 1008 -17.24 41.28 -5.42
CA GLY A 1008 -18.53 41.91 -5.11
C GLY A 1008 -18.94 41.72 -3.65
N ASN A 1009 -20.18 42.10 -3.32
CA ASN A 1009 -20.72 41.99 -1.95
C ASN A 1009 -21.47 40.66 -1.67
N GLN A 1010 -21.31 39.65 -2.54
CA GLN A 1010 -22.17 38.45 -2.52
C GLN A 1010 -21.51 37.23 -1.87
N ILE A 1011 -20.27 36.87 -2.24
CA ILE A 1011 -19.54 35.72 -1.68
C ILE A 1011 -18.03 36.01 -1.59
N SER A 1012 -17.36 35.44 -0.59
CA SER A 1012 -15.90 35.47 -0.42
C SER A 1012 -15.34 34.05 -0.45
N ILE A 1013 -14.20 33.85 -1.11
CA ILE A 1013 -13.59 32.55 -1.36
C ILE A 1013 -12.08 32.63 -1.12
N LEU A 1014 -11.52 31.71 -0.35
CA LEU A 1014 -10.10 31.46 -0.26
C LEU A 1014 -9.71 30.46 -1.35
N GLY A 1015 -9.04 30.93 -2.41
CA GLY A 1015 -8.66 30.13 -3.57
C GLY A 1015 -7.43 29.26 -3.34
N ASN A 1016 -7.11 28.39 -4.30
CA ASN A 1016 -6.10 27.36 -4.16
C ASN A 1016 -4.64 27.90 -4.17
N LEU A 1017 -4.36 29.06 -4.76
CA LEU A 1017 -3.04 29.70 -4.67
C LEU A 1017 -2.71 30.07 -3.22
N ALA A 1018 -3.69 30.60 -2.49
CA ALA A 1018 -3.55 30.92 -1.08
C ALA A 1018 -3.43 29.66 -0.18
N GLN A 1019 -3.78 28.49 -0.71
CA GLN A 1019 -3.73 27.20 -0.03
C GLN A 1019 -2.46 26.40 -0.33
N ALA A 1020 -1.71 26.76 -1.37
CA ALA A 1020 -0.50 26.04 -1.79
C ALA A 1020 0.59 26.02 -0.70
N ASN A 1021 1.38 24.95 -0.64
CA ASN A 1021 2.37 24.71 0.42
C ASN A 1021 1.81 24.70 1.85
N PHE A 1022 0.53 24.35 2.00
CA PHE A 1022 -0.05 23.96 3.27
C PHE A 1022 -0.58 22.53 3.18
N LEU A 1023 -0.29 21.73 4.21
CA LEU A 1023 -1.07 20.53 4.48
C LEU A 1023 -2.35 20.96 5.20
N ILE A 1024 -3.48 20.92 4.50
CA ILE A 1024 -4.79 21.39 4.97
C ILE A 1024 -5.64 20.19 5.37
N GLY A 1025 -5.95 20.07 6.65
CA GLY A 1025 -6.72 18.98 7.23
C GLY A 1025 -8.15 19.37 7.55
N PHE A 1026 -9.10 18.55 7.12
CA PHE A 1026 -10.53 18.66 7.37
C PHE A 1026 -10.92 17.57 8.37
N ASP A 1027 -11.36 17.96 9.57
CA ASP A 1027 -12.00 17.07 10.54
C ASP A 1027 -13.48 17.45 10.64
N LEU A 1028 -14.31 16.77 9.85
CA LEU A 1028 -15.73 17.07 9.72
C LEU A 1028 -16.53 16.66 10.96
N LYS A 1029 -16.01 15.73 11.77
CA LYS A 1029 -16.63 15.35 13.06
C LYS A 1029 -16.36 16.42 14.12
N ALA A 1030 -15.12 16.90 14.20
CA ALA A 1030 -14.75 17.98 15.11
C ALA A 1030 -15.18 19.38 14.60
N ASN A 1031 -15.70 19.48 13.37
CA ASN A 1031 -15.91 20.75 12.65
C ASN A 1031 -14.67 21.65 12.73
N LYS A 1032 -13.50 21.07 12.46
CA LYS A 1032 -12.20 21.73 12.61
C LYS A 1032 -11.41 21.65 11.31
N MET A 1033 -10.83 22.77 10.92
CA MET A 1033 -9.84 22.86 9.85
C MET A 1033 -8.46 23.12 10.43
N SER A 1034 -7.44 22.41 9.96
CA SER A 1034 -6.06 22.56 10.40
C SER A 1034 -5.17 22.96 9.24
N PHE A 1035 -4.23 23.87 9.47
CA PHE A 1035 -3.22 24.28 8.49
C PHE A 1035 -1.83 24.00 9.05
N LYS A 1036 -0.94 23.51 8.20
CA LYS A 1036 0.48 23.33 8.52
C LYS A 1036 1.33 23.74 7.32
N PRO A 1037 2.22 24.74 7.44
CA PRO A 1037 3.20 25.04 6.40
C PRO A 1037 3.97 23.77 6.02
N THR A 1038 3.95 23.40 4.74
CA THR A 1038 4.51 22.13 4.25
C THR A 1038 5.02 22.32 2.82
N ASP A 1039 6.24 21.89 2.53
CA ASP A 1039 6.72 21.81 1.15
C ASP A 1039 6.02 20.65 0.43
N CYS A 1040 4.95 20.96 -0.30
CA CYS A 1040 4.11 19.93 -0.93
C CYS A 1040 4.81 19.20 -2.08
N THR A 1041 6.00 19.63 -2.52
CA THR A 1041 6.80 18.89 -3.51
C THR A 1041 7.55 17.70 -2.90
N LYS A 1042 7.68 17.67 -1.57
CA LYS A 1042 8.38 16.63 -0.80
C LYS A 1042 7.44 15.84 0.11
N TYR A 1043 6.13 16.15 0.06
CA TYR A 1043 5.12 15.61 0.96
C TYR A 1043 4.64 14.23 0.53
#